data_AF-A0A0Q2LV74-F1
#
_entry.id   AF-A0A0Q2LV74-F1
#
_cell.length_a   1.000
_cell.length_b   1.000
_cell.length_c   1.000
_cell.angle_alpha   90.00
_cell.angle_beta   90.00
_cell.angle_gamma   90.00
#
_symmetry.space_group_name_H-M   'P 1'
#
loop_
_entity.id
_entity.type
_entity.pdbx_description
1 polymer ?
#
loop_
_entity_poly.entity_id
_entity_poly.type
_entity_poly.pdbx_seq_one_letter_code
_entity_poly.pdbx_strand_id
1 'polypeptide(L)'
;MNVAPELLGAAAGDLARIGSAFQAARSAVSGSTTAVLAAGADEVSAAVSALFEAHGQQFQTLSAQAALFHEQFVQAMTSGAGAYATSETANAAAAAADPLTSLVGQIQSTGLFNYDPVKLLTGRPLLGNGADGAPGTGQNGGDGGWLVGNGGNGGSGALGKAGGAGGSAGLWGHGGAGGAGGAGGYGGTLPSGLVIGAGADGGHGGAGGHGGSGGANQALLGGVGGAGGIGGNGGQGGNGGTGADGVNNLPTLAGGSGGVGGDGGDAGAGGAGGVANGSVGGFLQGFLGQAGAGGAGGTGGGGGTGGTGGAADGAIAKGYAGQGGHGGNGGVGGAGGNTSGSGVNGAGGGGGQGGTGGHGGSGQTDAAGSNAVFAGGGGGGGAGGSGGHAGSGGAYAGGDGTGGTGGTGGTGGTGGTGGAGGVGGAGGAHLSPFGQDGALGQTGDGGRGGNGGSGTINGGAGGLGGDGGVGATGGRGGDGGSVTVQTSGINNTSVAGGKGGHGGIGTAGAGGAGGNGGSAYIWAGGGTGNAVGGQGGDGGTGSTVGGAGGDGGPGSLMGYNYGPGGGSGYAIGGGGGTGGTGPTGGHGGDAAYALNWGSGTATGGNGGYGGTGNPGHGGSGGDGGDAEATTLAKASAGFGGLPGTGGGGSAGKAGTASQL
;
A
#
# COMPACT_ATOMS: atom_id res chain seq x y z
N MET A 1 13.68 -14.65 12.29
CA MET A 1 13.74 -14.74 10.82
C MET A 1 13.13 -16.07 10.39
N ASN A 2 11.91 -16.07 9.84
CA ASN A 2 11.34 -17.28 9.22
C ASN A 2 11.57 -17.15 7.70
N VAL A 3 12.48 -17.96 7.17
CA VAL A 3 12.76 -17.98 5.73
C VAL A 3 11.71 -18.89 5.12
N ALA A 4 10.71 -18.36 4.41
CA ALA A 4 9.63 -19.15 3.81
C ALA A 4 10.19 -20.05 2.69
N PRO A 5 10.41 -21.37 2.94
CA PRO A 5 11.07 -22.24 1.97
C PRO A 5 10.23 -22.42 0.69
N GLU A 6 8.91 -22.24 0.80
CA GLU A 6 7.96 -22.30 -0.31
C GLU A 6 8.18 -21.15 -1.31
N LEU A 7 8.53 -19.95 -0.84
CA LEU A 7 8.83 -18.81 -1.71
C LEU A 7 10.14 -19.01 -2.47
N LEU A 8 11.15 -19.59 -1.83
CA LEU A 8 12.41 -19.96 -2.50
C LEU A 8 12.21 -21.11 -3.49
N GLY A 9 11.39 -22.11 -3.16
CA GLY A 9 11.04 -23.19 -4.07
C GLY A 9 10.29 -22.69 -5.31
N ALA A 10 9.32 -21.78 -5.13
CA ALA A 10 8.59 -21.16 -6.22
C ALA A 10 9.51 -20.34 -7.15
N ALA A 11 10.38 -19.52 -6.57
CA ALA A 11 11.33 -18.72 -7.34
C ALA A 11 12.37 -19.58 -8.09
N ALA A 12 12.80 -20.72 -7.53
CA ALA A 12 13.68 -21.66 -8.23
C ALA A 12 12.95 -22.32 -9.42
N GLY A 13 11.65 -22.62 -9.26
CA GLY A 13 10.79 -23.09 -10.35
C GLY A 13 10.60 -22.05 -11.45
N ASP A 14 10.44 -20.78 -11.10
CA ASP A 14 10.36 -19.66 -12.05
C ASP A 14 11.65 -19.51 -12.85
N LEU A 15 12.80 -19.56 -12.17
CA LEU A 15 14.11 -19.48 -12.81
C LEU A 15 14.38 -20.67 -13.74
N ALA A 16 13.96 -21.88 -13.36
CA ALA A 16 14.05 -23.05 -14.23
C ALA A 16 13.21 -22.88 -15.51
N ARG A 17 11.98 -22.33 -15.38
CA ARG A 17 11.12 -22.02 -16.53
C ARG A 17 11.74 -20.98 -17.44
N ILE A 18 12.30 -19.90 -16.89
CA ILE A 18 13.01 -18.85 -17.65
C ILE A 18 14.22 -19.46 -18.38
N GLY A 19 15.00 -20.30 -17.72
CA GLY A 19 16.14 -20.99 -18.32
C GLY A 19 15.74 -21.87 -19.51
N SER A 20 14.64 -22.62 -19.38
CA SER A 20 14.11 -23.45 -20.47
C SER A 20 13.61 -22.63 -21.67
N ALA A 21 12.96 -21.50 -21.41
CA ALA A 21 12.49 -20.58 -22.46
C ALA A 21 13.66 -19.96 -23.23
N PHE A 22 14.74 -19.60 -22.51
CA PHE A 22 15.96 -19.09 -23.13
C PHE A 22 16.67 -20.13 -23.99
N GLN A 23 16.79 -21.38 -23.53
CA GLN A 23 17.38 -22.46 -24.33
C GLN A 23 16.56 -22.74 -25.60
N ALA A 24 15.22 -22.73 -25.50
CA ALA A 24 14.33 -22.91 -26.65
C ALA A 24 14.46 -21.76 -27.67
N ALA A 25 14.46 -20.51 -27.21
CA ALA A 25 14.62 -19.33 -28.07
C ALA A 25 15.98 -19.34 -28.78
N ARG A 26 17.04 -19.71 -28.06
CA ARG A 26 18.40 -19.76 -28.59
C ARG A 26 18.59 -20.85 -29.64
N SER A 27 17.98 -22.01 -29.44
CA SER A 27 17.95 -23.09 -30.43
C SER A 27 17.26 -22.64 -31.72
N ALA A 28 16.12 -21.95 -31.59
CA ALA A 28 15.33 -21.47 -32.72
C ALA A 28 16.07 -20.45 -33.62
N VAL A 29 16.96 -19.64 -33.05
CA VAL A 29 17.70 -18.60 -33.80
C VAL A 29 19.14 -18.99 -34.15
N SER A 30 19.60 -20.18 -33.73
CA SER A 30 20.97 -20.63 -34.01
C SER A 30 21.27 -20.63 -35.50
N GLY A 31 20.38 -21.19 -36.32
CA GLY A 31 20.60 -21.29 -37.76
C GLY A 31 20.66 -19.93 -38.47
N SER A 32 19.75 -19.01 -38.12
CA SER A 32 19.68 -17.68 -38.75
C SER A 32 20.83 -16.76 -38.36
N THR A 33 21.48 -17.01 -37.23
CA THR A 33 22.60 -16.19 -36.72
C THR A 33 23.98 -16.73 -37.11
N THR A 34 24.08 -17.99 -37.54
CA THR A 34 25.36 -18.63 -37.93
C THR A 34 25.44 -19.05 -39.40
N ALA A 35 24.40 -18.80 -40.20
CA ALA A 35 24.38 -19.10 -41.63
C ALA A 35 23.96 -17.85 -42.44
N VAL A 36 24.71 -16.76 -42.26
CA VAL A 36 24.40 -15.46 -42.86
C VAL A 36 24.98 -15.41 -44.27
N LEU A 37 24.13 -15.58 -45.28
CA LEU A 37 24.54 -15.52 -46.69
C LEU A 37 25.04 -14.12 -47.08
N ALA A 38 26.10 -14.06 -47.89
CA ALA A 38 26.60 -12.81 -48.45
C ALA A 38 25.54 -12.16 -49.37
N ALA A 39 25.31 -10.86 -49.19
CA ALA A 39 24.33 -10.11 -49.98
C ALA A 39 24.72 -9.94 -51.46
N GLY A 40 26.01 -10.08 -51.76
CA GLY A 40 26.60 -10.00 -53.10
C GLY A 40 27.85 -10.86 -53.21
N ALA A 41 28.37 -11.03 -54.44
CA ALA A 41 29.57 -11.83 -54.72
C ALA A 41 30.89 -11.07 -54.43
N ASP A 42 30.80 -9.85 -53.90
CA ASP A 42 31.95 -9.02 -53.56
C ASP A 42 32.58 -9.42 -52.21
N GLU A 43 33.86 -9.11 -52.07
CA GLU A 43 34.67 -9.45 -50.90
C GLU A 43 34.20 -8.74 -49.62
N VAL A 44 33.53 -7.59 -49.75
CA VAL A 44 32.98 -6.84 -48.60
C VAL A 44 31.76 -7.57 -48.04
N SER A 45 30.83 -7.98 -48.90
CA SER A 45 29.68 -8.82 -48.52
C SER A 45 30.11 -10.15 -47.90
N ALA A 46 31.15 -10.79 -48.45
CA ALA A 46 31.71 -12.02 -47.89
C ALA A 46 32.36 -11.80 -46.51
N ALA A 47 33.09 -10.70 -46.31
CA ALA A 47 33.71 -10.36 -45.04
C ALA A 47 32.68 -9.99 -43.95
N VAL A 48 31.62 -9.28 -44.32
CA VAL A 48 30.52 -8.92 -43.39
C VAL A 48 29.76 -10.17 -42.95
N SER A 49 29.44 -11.07 -43.86
CA SER A 49 28.85 -12.38 -43.51
C SER A 49 29.73 -13.19 -42.59
N ALA A 50 31.03 -13.30 -42.88
CA ALA A 50 31.99 -14.02 -42.04
C ALA A 50 32.10 -13.41 -40.62
N LEU A 51 32.00 -12.09 -40.49
CA LEU A 51 31.96 -11.41 -39.19
C LEU A 51 30.71 -11.79 -38.39
N PHE A 52 29.53 -11.77 -39.01
CA PHE A 52 28.28 -12.14 -38.34
C PHE A 52 28.23 -13.62 -37.98
N GLU A 53 28.76 -14.51 -38.81
CA GLU A 53 28.89 -15.93 -38.49
C GLU A 53 29.83 -16.16 -37.31
N ALA A 54 31.00 -15.51 -37.28
CA ALA A 54 31.93 -15.58 -36.16
C ALA A 54 31.31 -15.02 -34.87
N HIS A 55 30.57 -13.91 -34.96
CA HIS A 55 29.87 -13.32 -33.83
C HIS A 55 28.74 -14.23 -33.32
N GLY A 56 27.98 -14.85 -34.22
CA GLY A 56 26.96 -15.85 -33.89
C GLY A 56 27.55 -17.05 -33.15
N GLN A 57 28.68 -17.58 -33.62
CA GLN A 57 29.38 -18.70 -32.97
C GLN A 57 29.92 -18.33 -31.58
N GLN A 58 30.47 -17.12 -31.40
CA GLN A 58 30.90 -16.60 -30.11
C GLN A 58 29.73 -16.42 -29.15
N PHE A 59 28.61 -15.86 -29.63
CA PHE A 59 27.38 -15.70 -28.86
C PHE A 59 26.82 -17.05 -28.40
N GLN A 60 26.85 -18.06 -29.26
CA GLN A 60 26.47 -19.43 -28.89
C GLN A 60 27.41 -19.99 -27.79
N THR A 61 28.72 -19.82 -27.93
CA THR A 61 29.67 -20.32 -26.92
C THR A 61 29.46 -19.66 -25.55
N LEU A 62 29.35 -18.33 -25.51
CA LEU A 62 29.13 -17.58 -24.27
C LEU A 62 27.78 -17.91 -23.62
N SER A 63 26.73 -18.01 -24.45
CA SER A 63 25.39 -18.35 -23.96
C SER A 63 25.35 -19.77 -23.35
N ALA A 64 26.23 -20.69 -23.77
CA ALA A 64 26.29 -22.04 -23.21
C ALA A 64 26.92 -22.03 -21.82
N GLN A 65 27.94 -21.17 -21.62
CA GLN A 65 28.51 -20.93 -20.30
C GLN A 65 27.51 -20.25 -19.34
N ALA A 66 26.73 -19.29 -19.84
CA ALA A 66 25.66 -18.66 -19.06
C ALA A 66 24.55 -19.65 -18.67
N ALA A 67 24.19 -20.59 -19.55
CA ALA A 67 23.22 -21.63 -19.24
C ALA A 67 23.71 -22.56 -18.12
N LEU A 68 24.99 -22.95 -18.14
CA LEU A 68 25.60 -23.76 -17.08
C LEU A 68 25.65 -23.03 -15.73
N PHE A 69 25.99 -21.75 -15.73
CA PHE A 69 25.94 -20.93 -14.53
C PHE A 69 24.51 -20.83 -13.97
N HIS A 70 23.52 -20.61 -14.84
CA HIS A 70 22.12 -20.55 -14.48
C HIS A 70 21.62 -21.87 -13.87
N GLU A 71 21.97 -23.01 -14.46
CA GLU A 71 21.65 -24.33 -13.92
C GLU A 71 22.27 -24.55 -12.53
N GLN A 72 23.54 -24.19 -12.35
CA GLN A 72 24.23 -24.28 -11.05
C GLN A 72 23.59 -23.36 -10.00
N PHE A 73 23.16 -22.16 -10.40
CA PHE A 73 22.46 -21.21 -9.52
C PHE A 73 21.10 -21.75 -9.07
N VAL A 74 20.29 -22.27 -10.00
CA VAL A 74 18.98 -22.89 -9.69
C VAL A 74 19.16 -24.12 -8.80
N GLN A 75 20.18 -24.94 -9.06
CA GLN A 75 20.49 -26.12 -8.25
C GLN A 75 20.94 -25.76 -6.82
N ALA A 76 21.78 -24.73 -6.66
CA ALA A 76 22.20 -24.22 -5.36
C ALA A 76 21.03 -23.61 -4.57
N MET A 77 20.12 -22.93 -5.26
CA MET A 77 18.93 -22.34 -4.64
C MET A 77 17.92 -23.41 -4.21
N THR A 78 17.74 -24.46 -5.03
CA THR A 78 16.87 -25.61 -4.71
C THR A 78 17.43 -26.43 -3.53
N SER A 79 18.74 -26.67 -3.51
CA SER A 79 19.39 -27.37 -2.40
C SER A 79 19.39 -26.54 -1.11
N GLY A 80 19.56 -25.22 -1.20
CA GLY A 80 19.41 -24.29 -0.09
C GLY A 80 17.99 -24.31 0.48
N ALA A 81 16.95 -24.23 -0.36
CA ALA A 81 15.56 -24.33 0.07
C ALA A 81 15.26 -25.67 0.78
N GLY A 82 15.80 -26.78 0.26
CA GLY A 82 15.71 -28.10 0.90
C GLY A 82 16.43 -28.18 2.25
N ALA A 83 17.59 -27.53 2.40
CA ALA A 83 18.33 -27.47 3.66
C ALA A 83 17.60 -26.63 4.72
N TYR A 84 16.94 -25.54 4.31
CA TYR A 84 16.08 -24.74 5.19
C TYR A 84 14.80 -25.49 5.58
N ALA A 85 14.12 -26.14 4.63
CA ALA A 85 12.92 -26.93 4.92
C ALA A 85 13.22 -28.15 5.81
N THR A 86 14.35 -28.84 5.59
CA THR A 86 14.77 -29.95 6.46
C THR A 86 15.25 -29.48 7.83
N SER A 87 15.88 -28.31 7.94
CA SER A 87 16.20 -27.71 9.26
C SER A 87 14.94 -27.25 9.99
N GLU A 88 13.95 -26.69 9.29
CA GLU A 88 12.67 -26.30 9.88
C GLU A 88 11.87 -27.54 10.30
N THR A 89 11.84 -28.58 9.48
CA THR A 89 11.20 -29.86 9.83
C THR A 89 11.94 -30.56 10.96
N ALA A 90 13.28 -30.52 11.00
CA ALA A 90 14.07 -31.09 12.08
C ALA A 90 13.93 -30.27 13.37
N ASN A 91 13.84 -28.95 13.31
CA ASN A 91 13.58 -28.08 14.46
C ASN A 91 12.13 -28.21 14.95
N ALA A 92 11.15 -28.31 14.05
CA ALA A 92 9.76 -28.55 14.38
C ALA A 92 9.55 -29.98 14.92
N ALA A 93 10.23 -30.98 14.37
CA ALA A 93 10.22 -32.34 14.88
C ALA A 93 11.01 -32.47 16.20
N ALA A 94 12.10 -31.74 16.40
CA ALA A 94 12.78 -31.68 17.69
C ALA A 94 11.97 -30.90 18.74
N ALA A 95 11.14 -29.95 18.31
CA ALA A 95 10.18 -29.26 19.17
C ALA A 95 8.90 -30.08 19.43
N ALA A 96 8.49 -30.97 18.52
CA ALA A 96 7.27 -31.79 18.62
C ALA A 96 7.53 -33.22 19.17
N ALA A 97 8.73 -33.77 18.96
CA ALA A 97 9.15 -35.05 19.53
C ALA A 97 9.75 -34.80 20.91
N ASP A 98 8.89 -34.42 21.84
CA ASP A 98 9.18 -34.58 23.26
C ASP A 98 8.83 -36.03 23.64
N PRO A 99 9.82 -36.93 23.83
CA PRO A 99 9.57 -38.30 24.27
C PRO A 99 8.79 -38.37 25.59
N LEU A 100 8.78 -37.28 26.38
CA LEU A 100 7.94 -37.17 27.58
C LEU A 100 6.47 -36.94 27.24
N THR A 101 6.13 -36.17 26.20
CA THR A 101 4.73 -35.92 25.79
C THR A 101 4.04 -37.23 25.34
N SER A 102 4.77 -38.12 24.64
CA SER A 102 4.24 -39.45 24.27
C SER A 102 4.06 -40.36 25.49
N LEU A 103 5.02 -40.36 26.43
CA LEU A 103 4.95 -41.09 27.69
C LEU A 103 3.80 -40.58 28.59
N VAL A 104 3.63 -39.27 28.69
CA VAL A 104 2.55 -38.62 29.46
C VAL A 104 1.19 -38.95 28.85
N GLY A 105 1.03 -38.87 27.53
CA GLY A 105 -0.19 -39.28 26.84
C GLY A 105 -0.55 -40.75 27.08
N GLN A 106 0.45 -41.65 27.09
CA GLN A 106 0.24 -43.06 27.43
C GLN A 106 -0.21 -43.24 28.88
N ILE A 107 0.43 -42.58 29.85
CA ILE A 107 0.01 -42.63 31.26
C ILE A 107 -1.39 -42.01 31.45
N GLN A 108 -1.75 -40.96 30.69
CA GLN A 108 -3.08 -40.33 30.73
C GLN A 108 -4.20 -41.26 30.30
N SER A 109 -3.95 -42.13 29.33
CA SER A 109 -4.94 -43.12 28.90
C SER A 109 -5.21 -44.23 29.92
N THR A 110 -4.35 -44.41 30.93
CA THR A 110 -4.51 -45.46 31.96
C THR A 110 -5.48 -45.09 33.08
N GLY A 111 -6.00 -43.86 33.14
CA GLY A 111 -6.99 -43.43 34.13
C GLY A 111 -6.48 -43.29 35.58
N LEU A 112 -5.17 -43.44 35.80
CA LEU A 112 -4.53 -43.34 37.12
C LEU A 112 -4.67 -41.94 37.77
N PHE A 113 -5.07 -40.93 36.99
CA PHE A 113 -5.18 -39.52 37.38
C PHE A 113 -6.52 -39.09 37.99
N ASN A 114 -7.50 -40.01 38.12
CA ASN A 114 -8.81 -39.66 38.68
C ASN A 114 -8.84 -39.53 40.22
N TYR A 115 -7.80 -39.97 40.92
CA TYR A 115 -7.62 -39.73 42.36
C TYR A 115 -6.24 -39.15 42.63
N ASP A 116 -6.11 -37.83 42.46
CA ASP A 116 -4.90 -37.10 42.80
C ASP A 116 -5.18 -36.19 44.03
N PRO A 117 -4.67 -36.56 45.22
CA PRO A 117 -4.80 -35.74 46.44
C PRO A 117 -4.31 -34.30 46.24
N VAL A 118 -3.34 -34.09 45.34
CA VAL A 118 -2.81 -32.77 45.03
C VAL A 118 -3.78 -31.97 44.18
N LYS A 119 -4.48 -32.58 43.22
CA LYS A 119 -5.56 -31.89 42.48
C LYS A 119 -6.69 -31.46 43.40
N LEU A 120 -7.02 -32.28 44.40
CA LEU A 120 -8.04 -31.96 45.39
C LEU A 120 -7.59 -30.82 46.32
N LEU A 121 -6.30 -30.72 46.63
CA LEU A 121 -5.73 -29.72 47.54
C LEU A 121 -5.35 -28.40 46.86
N THR A 122 -4.86 -28.44 45.61
CA THR A 122 -4.30 -27.28 44.90
C THR A 122 -5.07 -26.91 43.63
N GLY A 123 -6.13 -27.66 43.27
CA GLY A 123 -6.91 -27.46 42.04
C GLY A 123 -6.19 -27.86 40.75
N ARG A 124 -4.96 -28.37 40.83
CA ARG A 124 -4.10 -28.72 39.69
C ARG A 124 -3.47 -30.10 39.91
N PRO A 125 -3.50 -31.01 38.93
CA PRO A 125 -2.91 -32.34 39.08
C PRO A 125 -1.38 -32.27 39.21
N LEU A 126 -0.75 -33.30 39.77
CA LEU A 126 0.71 -33.46 39.72
C LEU A 126 1.19 -33.73 38.30
N LEU A 127 0.41 -34.50 37.53
CA LEU A 127 0.77 -34.98 36.20
C LEU A 127 -0.42 -34.82 35.24
N GLY A 128 -0.14 -34.40 34.01
CA GLY A 128 -1.10 -34.33 32.91
C GLY A 128 -1.14 -32.96 32.24
N ASN A 129 -1.48 -32.94 30.96
CA ASN A 129 -1.65 -31.71 30.19
C ASN A 129 -2.90 -30.93 30.63
N GLY A 130 -2.83 -29.62 30.46
CA GLY A 130 -3.95 -28.72 30.60
C GLY A 130 -4.99 -28.91 29.50
N ALA A 131 -6.26 -28.64 29.81
CA ALA A 131 -7.34 -28.73 28.83
C ALA A 131 -7.33 -27.51 27.90
N ASP A 132 -7.50 -27.72 26.60
CA ASP A 132 -7.64 -26.61 25.65
C ASP A 132 -8.95 -25.84 25.89
N GLY A 133 -8.90 -24.53 25.68
CA GLY A 133 -10.07 -23.67 25.72
C GLY A 133 -10.99 -23.94 24.52
N ALA A 134 -12.30 -23.85 24.73
CA ALA A 134 -13.28 -24.09 23.68
C ALA A 134 -13.15 -23.06 22.52
N PRO A 135 -13.07 -23.49 21.25
CA PRO A 135 -13.01 -22.56 20.11
C PRO A 135 -14.22 -21.62 20.03
N GLY A 136 -13.98 -20.39 19.60
CA GLY A 136 -15.01 -19.35 19.46
C GLY A 136 -15.55 -18.79 20.78
N THR A 137 -14.97 -19.15 21.92
CA THR A 137 -15.42 -18.66 23.24
C THR A 137 -14.45 -17.66 23.88
N GLY A 138 -13.20 -17.62 23.42
CA GLY A 138 -12.11 -16.90 24.09
C GLY A 138 -11.70 -17.51 25.42
N GLN A 139 -12.11 -18.75 25.72
CA GLN A 139 -11.76 -19.42 26.96
C GLN A 139 -10.25 -19.71 27.04
N ASN A 140 -9.64 -19.44 28.19
CA ASN A 140 -8.23 -19.77 28.42
C ASN A 140 -8.00 -21.28 28.42
N GLY A 141 -6.83 -21.70 27.96
CA GLY A 141 -6.32 -23.04 28.17
C GLY A 141 -6.02 -23.26 29.65
N GLY A 142 -6.33 -24.46 30.14
CA GLY A 142 -5.99 -24.89 31.49
C GLY A 142 -4.50 -25.09 31.65
N ASP A 143 -3.99 -24.91 32.86
CA ASP A 143 -2.60 -25.21 33.17
C ASP A 143 -2.33 -26.72 33.13
N GLY A 144 -1.10 -27.09 32.73
CA GLY A 144 -0.56 -28.43 32.93
C GLY A 144 -0.31 -28.76 34.40
N GLY A 145 -0.12 -30.05 34.68
CA GLY A 145 0.16 -30.57 36.01
C GLY A 145 1.48 -30.04 36.57
N TRP A 146 1.61 -30.01 37.90
CA TRP A 146 2.74 -29.37 38.58
C TRP A 146 4.10 -29.92 38.19
N LEU A 147 4.22 -31.24 38.03
CA LEU A 147 5.48 -31.91 37.76
C LEU A 147 5.67 -32.15 36.27
N VAL A 148 4.68 -32.72 35.59
CA VAL A 148 4.76 -32.96 34.15
C VAL A 148 3.43 -32.63 33.50
N GLY A 149 3.46 -31.77 32.48
CA GLY A 149 2.27 -31.43 31.71
C GLY A 149 2.45 -30.17 30.89
N ASN A 150 2.05 -30.24 29.62
CA ASN A 150 1.94 -29.07 28.76
C ASN A 150 0.72 -28.23 29.18
N GLY A 151 0.81 -26.91 29.04
CA GLY A 151 -0.37 -26.06 29.16
C GLY A 151 -1.31 -26.26 27.96
N GLY A 152 -2.62 -26.17 28.21
CA GLY A 152 -3.62 -26.22 27.14
C GLY A 152 -3.60 -24.95 26.28
N ASN A 153 -4.00 -25.07 25.02
CA ASN A 153 -4.13 -23.93 24.12
C ASN A 153 -5.34 -23.06 24.51
N GLY A 154 -5.23 -21.75 24.33
CA GLY A 154 -6.36 -20.84 24.45
C GLY A 154 -7.36 -21.02 23.30
N GLY A 155 -8.65 -20.99 23.62
CA GLY A 155 -9.73 -21.02 22.63
C GLY A 155 -9.78 -19.73 21.83
N SER A 156 -10.10 -19.81 20.54
CA SER A 156 -10.30 -18.61 19.71
C SER A 156 -11.48 -17.77 20.21
N GLY A 157 -11.44 -16.46 19.97
CA GLY A 157 -12.50 -15.53 20.35
C GLY A 157 -13.75 -15.64 19.46
N ALA A 158 -14.92 -15.34 20.05
CA ALA A 158 -16.15 -15.06 19.29
C ALA A 158 -16.00 -13.74 18.49
N LEU A 159 -16.95 -13.40 17.63
CA LEU A 159 -16.94 -12.14 16.86
C LEU A 159 -16.61 -10.92 17.74
N GLY A 160 -15.54 -10.20 17.38
CA GLY A 160 -15.01 -9.03 18.09
C GLY A 160 -14.48 -9.29 19.50
N LYS A 161 -14.38 -10.56 19.94
CA LYS A 161 -13.88 -10.94 21.27
C LYS A 161 -12.46 -11.45 21.19
N ALA A 162 -11.71 -11.22 22.26
CA ALA A 162 -10.33 -11.69 22.35
C ALA A 162 -10.25 -13.22 22.36
N GLY A 163 -9.13 -13.76 21.89
CA GLY A 163 -8.77 -15.14 22.10
C GLY A 163 -8.33 -15.38 23.55
N GLY A 164 -8.50 -16.62 24.02
CA GLY A 164 -8.11 -17.02 25.37
C GLY A 164 -6.60 -17.12 25.51
N ALA A 165 -6.09 -16.90 26.71
CA ALA A 165 -4.68 -17.16 27.00
C ALA A 165 -4.37 -18.67 26.94
N GLY A 166 -3.17 -19.03 26.53
CA GLY A 166 -2.64 -20.38 26.70
C GLY A 166 -2.32 -20.68 28.16
N GLY A 167 -2.49 -21.94 28.56
CA GLY A 167 -2.21 -22.42 29.91
C GLY A 167 -0.72 -22.55 30.18
N SER A 168 -0.33 -22.49 31.45
CA SER A 168 1.07 -22.66 31.85
C SER A 168 1.47 -24.14 31.86
N ALA A 169 2.73 -24.43 31.58
CA ALA A 169 3.32 -25.76 31.76
C ALA A 169 3.60 -26.10 33.23
N GLY A 170 3.89 -27.37 33.50
CA GLY A 170 4.50 -27.86 34.74
C GLY A 170 6.02 -27.69 34.79
N LEU A 171 6.66 -28.33 35.79
CA LEU A 171 8.13 -28.41 35.92
C LEU A 171 8.82 -29.05 34.71
N TRP A 172 8.09 -29.89 33.97
CA TRP A 172 8.45 -30.42 32.68
C TRP A 172 7.27 -30.24 31.72
N GLY A 173 7.49 -29.55 30.60
CA GLY A 173 6.47 -29.32 29.57
C GLY A 173 6.59 -27.95 28.89
N HIS A 174 5.66 -27.67 27.99
CA HIS A 174 5.57 -26.44 27.19
C HIS A 174 4.33 -25.61 27.55
N GLY A 175 4.46 -24.28 27.47
CA GLY A 175 3.31 -23.40 27.63
C GLY A 175 2.36 -23.55 26.45
N GLY A 176 1.05 -23.51 26.68
CA GLY A 176 0.05 -23.60 25.61
C GLY A 176 0.02 -22.35 24.75
N ALA A 177 -0.35 -22.47 23.47
CA ALA A 177 -0.49 -21.30 22.60
C ALA A 177 -1.69 -20.44 23.00
N GLY A 178 -1.61 -19.13 22.80
CA GLY A 178 -2.76 -18.23 22.93
C GLY A 178 -3.74 -18.41 21.78
N GLY A 179 -5.04 -18.27 22.06
CA GLY A 179 -6.11 -18.35 21.07
C GLY A 179 -6.13 -17.13 20.15
N ALA A 180 -6.56 -17.32 18.90
CA ALA A 180 -6.75 -16.20 17.98
C ALA A 180 -7.91 -15.29 18.43
N GLY A 181 -7.79 -13.98 18.19
CA GLY A 181 -8.90 -13.05 18.36
C GLY A 181 -9.99 -13.27 17.31
N GLY A 182 -11.25 -13.05 17.68
CA GLY A 182 -12.36 -13.22 16.75
C GLY A 182 -12.53 -12.03 15.81
N ALA A 183 -13.03 -12.28 14.61
CA ALA A 183 -13.22 -11.25 13.58
C ALA A 183 -14.27 -10.21 13.98
N GLY A 184 -14.09 -8.96 13.54
CA GLY A 184 -15.06 -7.90 13.70
C GLY A 184 -16.33 -8.13 12.89
N GLY A 185 -17.47 -7.67 13.42
CA GLY A 185 -18.76 -7.79 12.75
C GLY A 185 -18.87 -6.87 11.53
N TYR A 186 -19.67 -7.25 10.53
CA TYR A 186 -19.92 -6.40 9.37
C TYR A 186 -20.80 -5.19 9.71
N GLY A 187 -20.51 -4.06 9.09
CA GLY A 187 -21.36 -2.87 9.10
C GLY A 187 -22.64 -3.11 8.30
N GLY A 188 -23.78 -2.74 8.87
CA GLY A 188 -25.09 -2.92 8.24
C GLY A 188 -25.30 -1.99 7.04
N THR A 189 -26.03 -2.46 6.03
CA THR A 189 -26.51 -1.62 4.92
C THR A 189 -27.83 -0.97 5.30
N LEU A 190 -27.93 0.36 5.16
CA LEU A 190 -29.16 1.11 5.43
C LEU A 190 -30.00 1.32 4.15
N PRO A 191 -31.34 1.46 4.27
CA PRO A 191 -32.21 1.62 3.11
C PRO A 191 -32.01 2.97 2.39
N SER A 192 -32.47 3.03 1.14
CA SER A 192 -32.53 4.25 0.33
C SER A 192 -33.26 5.40 1.03
N GLY A 193 -32.91 6.65 0.68
CA GLY A 193 -33.58 7.84 1.18
C GLY A 193 -35.10 7.77 0.96
N LEU A 194 -35.88 8.23 1.95
CA LEU A 194 -37.32 8.45 1.79
C LEU A 194 -37.54 9.47 0.65
N VAL A 195 -38.72 9.45 0.00
CA VAL A 195 -39.14 10.21 -1.22
C VAL A 195 -38.69 11.68 -1.32
N ILE A 196 -38.15 12.26 -0.25
CA ILE A 196 -37.41 13.52 -0.23
C ILE A 196 -36.21 13.35 0.73
N GLY A 197 -34.97 13.25 0.24
CA GLY A 197 -33.79 13.24 1.13
C GLY A 197 -32.55 12.49 0.63
N ALA A 198 -31.44 12.69 1.35
CA ALA A 198 -30.20 11.95 1.14
C ALA A 198 -30.34 10.46 1.51
N GLY A 199 -29.54 9.61 0.88
CA GLY A 199 -29.39 8.21 1.25
C GLY A 199 -28.77 8.08 2.63
N ALA A 200 -29.14 7.02 3.34
CA ALA A 200 -28.64 6.78 4.70
C ALA A 200 -27.18 6.30 4.68
N ASP A 201 -26.37 6.68 5.66
CA ASP A 201 -24.96 6.25 5.72
C ASP A 201 -24.84 4.76 6.06
N GLY A 202 -23.82 4.08 5.55
CA GLY A 202 -23.52 2.69 5.88
C GLY A 202 -23.05 2.55 7.33
N GLY A 203 -23.41 1.45 7.98
CA GLY A 203 -22.92 1.17 9.34
C GLY A 203 -21.43 0.87 9.36
N HIS A 204 -20.70 1.26 10.41
CA HIS A 204 -19.29 0.93 10.56
C HIS A 204 -19.07 -0.57 10.82
N GLY A 205 -17.95 -1.10 10.32
CA GLY A 205 -17.47 -2.43 10.67
C GLY A 205 -17.02 -2.50 12.13
N GLY A 206 -17.29 -3.61 12.79
CA GLY A 206 -16.86 -3.88 14.16
C GLY A 206 -15.36 -4.15 14.25
N ALA A 207 -14.76 -3.85 15.39
CA ALA A 207 -13.34 -4.14 15.62
C ALA A 207 -13.09 -5.65 15.77
N GLY A 208 -11.92 -6.11 15.32
CA GLY A 208 -11.39 -7.44 15.58
C GLY A 208 -10.94 -7.59 17.03
N GLY A 209 -11.10 -8.78 17.59
CA GLY A 209 -10.65 -9.09 18.95
C GLY A 209 -9.14 -9.32 19.03
N HIS A 210 -8.52 -9.07 20.18
CA HIS A 210 -7.09 -9.33 20.37
C HIS A 210 -6.76 -10.82 20.39
N GLY A 211 -5.56 -11.19 19.95
CA GLY A 211 -5.02 -12.52 20.19
C GLY A 211 -4.72 -12.73 21.68
N GLY A 212 -4.96 -13.94 22.18
CA GLY A 212 -4.66 -14.33 23.55
C GLY A 212 -3.16 -14.48 23.78
N SER A 213 -2.69 -14.23 25.00
CA SER A 213 -1.29 -14.44 25.34
C SER A 213 -0.93 -15.94 25.34
N GLY A 214 0.30 -16.28 24.96
CA GLY A 214 0.83 -17.61 25.14
C GLY A 214 1.08 -17.95 26.61
N GLY A 215 1.01 -19.23 26.94
CA GLY A 215 1.17 -19.74 28.29
C GLY A 215 2.62 -19.76 28.76
N ALA A 216 2.82 -19.58 30.07
CA ALA A 216 4.15 -19.63 30.67
C ALA A 216 4.74 -21.05 30.59
N ASN A 217 6.03 -21.15 30.28
CA ASN A 217 6.82 -22.33 30.60
C ASN A 217 7.34 -22.17 32.03
N GLN A 218 7.00 -23.10 32.93
CA GLN A 218 7.53 -23.16 34.30
C GLN A 218 8.59 -24.25 34.47
N ALA A 219 9.13 -24.76 33.38
CA ALA A 219 10.00 -25.92 33.39
C ALA A 219 11.41 -25.57 33.88
N LEU A 220 11.97 -26.36 34.80
CA LEU A 220 13.28 -26.06 35.41
C LEU A 220 14.44 -26.38 34.44
N LEU A 221 14.25 -27.37 33.56
CA LEU A 221 15.22 -27.77 32.53
C LEU A 221 14.47 -27.94 31.19
N GLY A 222 14.76 -27.07 30.23
CA GLY A 222 14.23 -27.19 28.87
C GLY A 222 12.77 -26.75 28.72
N GLY A 223 12.47 -26.12 27.59
CA GLY A 223 11.10 -25.90 27.13
C GLY A 223 10.81 -24.48 26.67
N VAL A 224 9.82 -24.36 25.78
CA VAL A 224 9.36 -23.10 25.21
C VAL A 224 8.10 -22.58 25.91
N GLY A 225 8.05 -21.27 26.15
CA GLY A 225 6.78 -20.58 26.42
C GLY A 225 5.86 -20.67 25.22
N GLY A 226 4.54 -20.66 25.44
CA GLY A 226 3.56 -20.76 24.37
C GLY A 226 3.58 -19.55 23.45
N ALA A 227 3.31 -19.71 22.16
CA ALA A 227 3.18 -18.58 21.25
C ALA A 227 1.93 -17.74 21.58
N GLY A 228 1.99 -16.43 21.32
CA GLY A 228 0.81 -15.57 21.37
C GLY A 228 -0.14 -15.83 20.20
N GLY A 229 -1.44 -15.65 20.43
CA GLY A 229 -2.47 -15.81 19.41
C GLY A 229 -2.48 -14.67 18.40
N ILE A 230 -2.95 -14.93 17.19
CA ILE A 230 -3.08 -13.90 16.15
C ILE A 230 -4.26 -12.97 16.48
N GLY A 231 -4.12 -11.68 16.21
CA GLY A 231 -5.22 -10.72 16.33
C GLY A 231 -6.33 -10.94 15.30
N GLY A 232 -7.57 -10.70 15.68
CA GLY A 232 -8.73 -10.84 14.80
C GLY A 232 -8.79 -9.72 13.75
N ASN A 233 -9.27 -10.03 12.56
CA ASN A 233 -9.46 -9.03 11.50
C ASN A 233 -10.59 -8.06 11.86
N GLY A 234 -10.49 -6.82 11.40
CA GLY A 234 -11.58 -5.86 11.48
C GLY A 234 -12.74 -6.21 10.53
N GLY A 235 -13.95 -5.79 10.88
CA GLY A 235 -15.16 -6.02 10.08
C GLY A 235 -15.25 -5.05 8.90
N GLN A 236 -15.90 -5.46 7.80
CA GLN A 236 -16.13 -4.53 6.67
C GLN A 236 -17.15 -3.47 7.05
N GLY A 237 -16.97 -2.24 6.57
CA GLY A 237 -17.98 -1.20 6.62
C GLY A 237 -19.17 -1.50 5.70
N GLY A 238 -20.35 -1.01 6.08
CA GLY A 238 -21.60 -1.18 5.34
C GLY A 238 -21.72 -0.18 4.20
N ASN A 239 -22.53 -0.48 3.19
CA ASN A 239 -22.70 0.42 2.06
C ASN A 239 -23.65 1.58 2.42
N GLY A 240 -23.36 2.77 1.88
CA GLY A 240 -24.27 3.90 1.91
C GLY A 240 -25.50 3.64 1.03
N GLY A 241 -26.66 4.09 1.50
CA GLY A 241 -27.93 4.01 0.81
C GLY A 241 -28.03 4.97 -0.37
N THR A 242 -28.90 4.68 -1.33
CA THR A 242 -29.12 5.54 -2.49
C THR A 242 -29.90 6.81 -2.10
N GLY A 243 -29.57 7.95 -2.71
CA GLY A 243 -30.36 9.17 -2.61
C GLY A 243 -31.75 9.01 -3.23
N ALA A 244 -32.73 9.76 -2.74
CA ALA A 244 -34.09 9.72 -3.27
C ALA A 244 -34.21 10.48 -4.61
N ASP A 245 -35.03 9.97 -5.52
CA ASP A 245 -35.35 10.65 -6.77
C ASP A 245 -36.22 11.90 -6.52
N GLY A 246 -36.04 12.93 -7.34
CA GLY A 246 -36.90 14.11 -7.35
C GLY A 246 -38.31 13.75 -7.82
N VAL A 247 -39.34 14.32 -7.17
CA VAL A 247 -40.74 14.10 -7.56
C VAL A 247 -41.18 15.08 -8.64
N ASN A 248 -41.76 14.55 -9.72
CA ASN A 248 -42.37 15.34 -10.78
C ASN A 248 -43.46 16.25 -10.19
N ASN A 249 -43.49 17.51 -10.63
CA ASN A 249 -44.51 18.53 -10.33
C ASN A 249 -44.29 19.45 -9.11
N LEU A 250 -43.10 19.50 -8.50
CA LEU A 250 -42.74 20.57 -7.53
C LEU A 250 -41.54 21.40 -8.02
N PRO A 251 -41.69 22.71 -8.30
CA PRO A 251 -40.75 23.49 -9.11
C PRO A 251 -39.38 23.84 -8.46
N THR A 252 -38.99 23.18 -7.37
CA THR A 252 -37.81 23.58 -6.55
C THR A 252 -36.93 22.42 -6.04
N LEU A 253 -37.20 21.15 -6.38
CA LEU A 253 -36.55 20.02 -5.69
C LEU A 253 -35.46 19.30 -6.52
N ALA A 254 -34.25 19.24 -5.97
CA ALA A 254 -33.09 18.49 -6.49
C ALA A 254 -33.17 17.00 -6.12
N GLY A 255 -32.49 16.14 -6.88
CA GLY A 255 -32.29 14.73 -6.50
C GLY A 255 -31.46 14.62 -5.22
N GLY A 256 -31.80 13.68 -4.33
CA GLY A 256 -31.10 13.46 -3.06
C GLY A 256 -29.67 12.94 -3.27
N SER A 257 -28.72 13.32 -2.41
CA SER A 257 -27.36 12.74 -2.44
C SER A 257 -27.35 11.30 -1.96
N GLY A 258 -26.42 10.46 -2.44
CA GLY A 258 -26.17 9.14 -1.87
C GLY A 258 -25.58 9.23 -0.46
N GLY A 259 -25.83 8.21 0.37
CA GLY A 259 -25.27 8.09 1.72
C GLY A 259 -23.79 7.71 1.70
N VAL A 260 -23.05 8.08 2.72
CA VAL A 260 -21.63 7.73 2.87
C VAL A 260 -21.50 6.24 3.20
N GLY A 261 -20.49 5.54 2.68
CA GLY A 261 -20.16 4.18 3.08
C GLY A 261 -19.61 4.15 4.51
N GLY A 262 -19.95 3.14 5.29
CA GLY A 262 -19.44 2.99 6.66
C GLY A 262 -17.95 2.67 6.67
N ASP A 263 -17.22 3.15 7.66
CA ASP A 263 -15.79 2.78 7.80
C ASP A 263 -15.62 1.29 8.13
N GLY A 264 -14.50 0.70 7.72
CA GLY A 264 -14.07 -0.61 8.17
C GLY A 264 -13.64 -0.59 9.63
N GLY A 265 -13.83 -1.70 10.32
CA GLY A 265 -13.42 -1.86 11.71
C GLY A 265 -11.91 -2.04 11.84
N ASP A 266 -11.33 -1.59 12.94
CA ASP A 266 -9.93 -1.84 13.25
C ASP A 266 -9.69 -3.32 13.55
N ALA A 267 -8.49 -3.80 13.28
CA ALA A 267 -8.11 -5.14 13.66
C ALA A 267 -7.59 -5.25 15.10
N GLY A 268 -7.73 -6.43 15.66
CA GLY A 268 -7.17 -6.77 16.95
C GLY A 268 -5.65 -6.94 16.87
N ALA A 269 -4.98 -6.50 17.93
CA ALA A 269 -3.56 -6.79 18.13
C ALA A 269 -3.30 -8.29 18.36
N GLY A 270 -2.11 -8.77 18.00
CA GLY A 270 -1.63 -10.09 18.34
C GLY A 270 -1.34 -10.22 19.85
N GLY A 271 -1.46 -11.44 20.35
CA GLY A 271 -1.19 -11.78 21.74
C GLY A 271 0.29 -11.84 22.06
N ALA A 272 0.65 -11.56 23.31
CA ALA A 272 2.04 -11.68 23.73
C ALA A 272 2.50 -13.15 23.78
N GLY A 273 3.78 -13.41 23.51
CA GLY A 273 4.38 -14.73 23.72
C GLY A 273 4.56 -15.06 25.21
N GLY A 274 4.45 -16.34 25.55
CA GLY A 274 4.58 -16.86 26.90
C GLY A 274 6.00 -16.73 27.47
N VAL A 275 6.10 -16.59 28.79
CA VAL A 275 7.40 -16.50 29.49
C VAL A 275 8.13 -17.84 29.50
N ALA A 276 9.47 -17.81 29.51
CA ALA A 276 10.31 -18.96 29.85
C ALA A 276 10.68 -18.94 31.34
N ASN A 277 10.79 -20.10 31.98
CA ASN A 277 11.34 -20.17 33.33
C ASN A 277 12.86 -19.99 33.28
N GLY A 278 13.34 -18.88 33.84
CA GLY A 278 14.74 -18.47 33.77
C GLY A 278 15.04 -17.09 34.36
N SER A 279 14.03 -16.35 34.83
CA SER A 279 14.18 -15.03 35.45
C SER A 279 14.86 -15.03 36.83
N VAL A 280 15.45 -16.15 37.28
CA VAL A 280 16.33 -16.15 38.46
C VAL A 280 17.71 -15.66 38.00
N GLY A 281 18.03 -14.40 38.27
CA GLY A 281 19.31 -13.79 37.87
C GLY A 281 20.52 -14.63 38.29
N GLY A 282 21.35 -15.04 37.33
CA GLY A 282 22.56 -15.83 37.56
C GLY A 282 23.17 -16.41 36.29
N PHE A 283 24.34 -17.05 36.44
CA PHE A 283 25.23 -17.60 35.38
C PHE A 283 24.58 -18.60 34.40
N LEU A 284 23.36 -19.10 34.66
CA LEU A 284 22.62 -20.01 33.77
C LEU A 284 21.53 -19.32 32.90
N GLN A 285 21.44 -17.98 32.93
CA GLN A 285 20.56 -17.20 32.05
C GLN A 285 20.84 -17.53 30.57
N GLY A 286 19.80 -17.94 29.82
CA GLY A 286 19.88 -18.16 28.37
C GLY A 286 20.18 -19.57 27.88
N PHE A 287 20.56 -20.51 28.75
CA PHE A 287 20.96 -21.86 28.33
C PHE A 287 19.85 -22.93 28.40
N LEU A 288 18.73 -22.68 29.11
CA LEU A 288 17.77 -23.74 29.50
C LEU A 288 16.28 -23.54 29.10
N GLY A 289 15.82 -22.38 28.60
CA GLY A 289 14.41 -22.20 28.20
C GLY A 289 14.19 -21.00 27.26
N GLN A 290 13.24 -21.10 26.31
CA GLN A 290 12.98 -20.08 25.29
C GLN A 290 11.61 -19.44 25.49
N ALA A 291 11.51 -18.11 25.37
CA ALA A 291 10.22 -17.45 25.43
C ALA A 291 9.39 -17.72 24.17
N GLY A 292 8.07 -17.74 24.33
CA GLY A 292 7.16 -17.85 23.20
C GLY A 292 7.27 -16.66 22.27
N ALA A 293 7.02 -16.90 20.98
CA ALA A 293 6.89 -15.82 20.01
C ALA A 293 5.59 -15.02 20.24
N GLY A 294 5.62 -13.73 19.95
CA GLY A 294 4.40 -12.92 19.90
C GLY A 294 3.53 -13.27 18.69
N GLY A 295 2.22 -13.17 18.83
CA GLY A 295 1.27 -13.41 17.74
C GLY A 295 1.22 -12.24 16.76
N ALA A 296 0.92 -12.48 15.48
CA ALA A 296 0.75 -11.38 14.52
C ALA A 296 -0.52 -10.56 14.81
N GLY A 297 -0.53 -9.28 14.41
CA GLY A 297 -1.75 -8.46 14.42
C GLY A 297 -2.71 -8.82 13.28
N GLY A 298 -4.01 -8.56 13.48
CA GLY A 298 -5.04 -8.81 12.47
C GLY A 298 -5.05 -7.78 11.34
N THR A 299 -5.74 -8.06 10.24
CA THR A 299 -5.89 -7.10 9.13
C THR A 299 -7.11 -6.20 9.34
N GLY A 300 -6.97 -4.88 9.18
CA GLY A 300 -8.08 -3.93 9.28
C GLY A 300 -9.19 -4.24 8.28
N GLY A 301 -10.43 -3.94 8.65
CA GLY A 301 -11.60 -4.14 7.79
C GLY A 301 -11.62 -3.12 6.65
N GLY A 302 -12.15 -3.47 5.48
CA GLY A 302 -12.32 -2.51 4.41
C GLY A 302 -13.49 -1.55 4.66
N GLY A 303 -13.41 -0.34 4.11
CA GLY A 303 -14.52 0.60 4.11
C GLY A 303 -15.65 0.20 3.16
N GLY A 304 -16.87 0.57 3.51
CA GLY A 304 -18.07 0.35 2.71
C GLY A 304 -18.16 1.30 1.53
N THR A 305 -18.91 0.92 0.49
CA THR A 305 -19.07 1.78 -0.68
C THR A 305 -20.07 2.91 -0.41
N GLY A 306 -19.83 4.10 -0.94
CA GLY A 306 -20.82 5.18 -0.94
C GLY A 306 -22.04 4.85 -1.80
N GLY A 307 -23.19 5.40 -1.42
CA GLY A 307 -24.45 5.23 -2.12
C GLY A 307 -24.55 6.08 -3.38
N THR A 308 -25.40 5.68 -4.33
CA THR A 308 -25.63 6.47 -5.54
C THR A 308 -26.47 7.71 -5.26
N GLY A 309 -26.27 8.81 -6.01
CA GLY A 309 -27.22 9.93 -6.00
C GLY A 309 -28.61 9.54 -6.52
N GLY A 310 -29.61 10.37 -6.25
CA GLY A 310 -30.97 10.29 -6.79
C GLY A 310 -31.16 11.10 -8.07
N ALA A 311 -32.09 10.67 -8.93
CA ALA A 311 -32.40 11.32 -10.20
C ALA A 311 -33.20 12.63 -10.04
N ALA A 312 -33.23 13.47 -11.06
CA ALA A 312 -34.02 14.71 -11.08
C ALA A 312 -35.16 14.61 -12.11
N ASP A 313 -36.28 13.96 -11.77
CA ASP A 313 -37.37 13.71 -12.72
C ASP A 313 -38.43 14.83 -12.67
N GLY A 314 -38.30 15.87 -13.50
CA GLY A 314 -39.23 17.00 -13.54
C GLY A 314 -39.24 17.82 -14.84
N ALA A 315 -40.38 17.85 -15.53
CA ALA A 315 -40.53 18.50 -16.84
C ALA A 315 -40.51 20.05 -16.82
N ILE A 316 -40.62 20.70 -15.64
CA ILE A 316 -40.80 22.15 -15.51
C ILE A 316 -39.72 22.81 -14.61
N ALA A 317 -38.94 22.03 -13.86
CA ALA A 317 -37.82 22.51 -13.06
C ALA A 317 -36.51 21.97 -13.62
N LYS A 318 -35.62 22.85 -14.07
CA LYS A 318 -34.26 22.51 -14.51
C LYS A 318 -33.36 22.21 -13.30
N GLY A 319 -33.68 21.16 -12.54
CA GLY A 319 -33.11 20.85 -11.24
C GLY A 319 -31.78 20.08 -11.28
N TYR A 320 -30.98 20.23 -10.23
CA TYR A 320 -29.69 19.55 -10.02
C TYR A 320 -29.89 18.06 -9.69
N ALA A 321 -29.13 17.16 -10.33
CA ALA A 321 -29.14 15.74 -9.97
C ALA A 321 -28.33 15.47 -8.68
N GLY A 322 -28.67 14.37 -7.99
CA GLY A 322 -28.06 14.00 -6.72
C GLY A 322 -26.59 13.59 -6.86
N GLN A 323 -25.77 14.01 -5.90
CA GLN A 323 -24.36 13.63 -5.78
C GLN A 323 -24.24 12.18 -5.30
N GLY A 324 -23.21 11.44 -5.72
CA GLY A 324 -22.83 10.17 -5.11
C GLY A 324 -22.29 10.36 -3.69
N GLY A 325 -22.53 9.40 -2.81
CA GLY A 325 -22.00 9.38 -1.45
C GLY A 325 -20.53 8.98 -1.40
N HIS A 326 -19.79 9.44 -0.40
CA HIS A 326 -18.38 9.06 -0.23
C HIS A 326 -18.23 7.58 0.17
N GLY A 327 -17.10 6.94 -0.18
CA GLY A 327 -16.75 5.64 0.38
C GLY A 327 -16.28 5.76 1.83
N GLY A 328 -16.48 4.72 2.63
CA GLY A 328 -15.98 4.64 4.00
C GLY A 328 -14.48 4.39 4.04
N ASN A 329 -13.79 4.77 5.11
CA ASN A 329 -12.36 4.52 5.26
C ASN A 329 -12.09 3.05 5.61
N GLY A 330 -10.90 2.54 5.29
CA GLY A 330 -10.43 1.26 5.78
C GLY A 330 -10.00 1.34 7.25
N GLY A 331 -10.23 0.28 8.01
CA GLY A 331 -9.81 0.16 9.41
C GLY A 331 -8.31 -0.09 9.57
N VAL A 332 -7.77 0.22 10.73
CA VAL A 332 -6.34 0.08 11.03
C VAL A 332 -5.94 -1.39 11.22
N GLY A 333 -4.74 -1.76 10.77
CA GLY A 333 -4.14 -3.08 11.03
C GLY A 333 -3.75 -3.25 12.49
N GLY A 334 -3.87 -4.46 13.02
CA GLY A 334 -3.57 -4.76 14.42
C GLY A 334 -2.07 -4.73 14.70
N ALA A 335 -1.65 -4.28 15.87
CA ALA A 335 -0.25 -4.41 16.26
C ALA A 335 0.17 -5.88 16.43
N GLY A 336 1.42 -6.21 16.13
CA GLY A 336 2.01 -7.49 16.48
C GLY A 336 2.18 -7.62 17.99
N GLY A 337 2.04 -8.84 18.49
CA GLY A 337 2.24 -9.19 19.89
C GLY A 337 3.71 -9.14 20.27
N ASN A 338 3.99 -8.66 21.46
CA ASN A 338 5.35 -8.64 21.98
C ASN A 338 5.78 -10.02 22.48
N THR A 339 7.08 -10.25 22.54
CA THR A 339 7.62 -11.28 23.44
C THR A 339 7.44 -10.82 24.89
N SER A 340 7.38 -11.77 25.82
CA SER A 340 7.31 -11.41 27.24
C SER A 340 8.63 -10.77 27.72
N GLY A 341 8.54 -9.70 28.51
CA GLY A 341 9.64 -8.78 28.84
C GLY A 341 10.85 -9.34 29.64
N SER A 342 10.98 -10.65 29.78
CA SER A 342 12.12 -11.35 30.41
C SER A 342 12.65 -12.50 29.55
N GLY A 343 12.17 -12.65 28.31
CA GLY A 343 12.43 -13.82 27.48
C GLY A 343 13.74 -13.77 26.69
N VAL A 344 14.56 -14.80 26.85
CA VAL A 344 15.66 -15.13 25.93
C VAL A 344 15.09 -15.71 24.62
N ASN A 345 15.57 -15.19 23.48
CA ASN A 345 15.37 -15.72 22.11
C ASN A 345 13.92 -15.81 21.59
N GLY A 346 12.97 -15.04 22.14
CA GLY A 346 11.61 -14.90 21.56
C GLY A 346 11.60 -13.91 20.38
N ALA A 347 10.81 -14.18 19.34
CA ALA A 347 10.55 -13.24 18.25
C ALA A 347 9.23 -12.48 18.48
N GLY A 348 9.22 -11.17 18.21
CA GLY A 348 8.00 -10.38 18.21
C GLY A 348 7.08 -10.77 17.05
N GLY A 349 5.77 -10.60 17.22
CA GLY A 349 4.79 -10.82 16.17
C GLY A 349 4.83 -9.73 15.11
N GLY A 350 4.51 -10.07 13.86
CA GLY A 350 4.37 -9.08 12.79
C GLY A 350 3.14 -8.18 13.00
N GLY A 351 3.22 -6.93 12.55
CA GLY A 351 2.07 -6.04 12.47
C GLY A 351 1.08 -6.49 11.38
N GLY A 352 -0.20 -6.24 11.60
CA GLY A 352 -1.27 -6.56 10.66
C GLY A 352 -1.44 -5.51 9.57
N GLN A 353 -2.03 -5.87 8.44
CA GLN A 353 -2.25 -4.94 7.33
C GLN A 353 -3.39 -3.96 7.60
N GLY A 354 -3.29 -2.73 7.10
CA GLY A 354 -4.44 -1.81 7.08
C GLY A 354 -5.53 -2.28 6.12
N GLY A 355 -6.79 -1.93 6.43
CA GLY A 355 -7.94 -2.22 5.59
C GLY A 355 -7.99 -1.34 4.35
N THR A 356 -8.61 -1.82 3.28
CA THR A 356 -8.77 -1.01 2.06
C THR A 356 -9.85 0.05 2.25
N GLY A 357 -9.68 1.24 1.67
CA GLY A 357 -10.77 2.23 1.62
C GLY A 357 -11.93 1.77 0.74
N GLY A 358 -13.13 2.22 1.07
CA GLY A 358 -14.36 1.95 0.33
C GLY A 358 -14.49 2.79 -0.93
N HIS A 359 -15.19 2.28 -1.94
CA HIS A 359 -15.39 3.01 -3.18
C HIS A 359 -16.41 4.13 -3.02
N GLY A 360 -16.23 5.25 -3.72
CA GLY A 360 -17.24 6.30 -3.78
C GLY A 360 -18.46 5.88 -4.60
N GLY A 361 -19.63 6.42 -4.26
CA GLY A 361 -20.88 6.20 -5.00
C GLY A 361 -20.96 7.00 -6.29
N SER A 362 -21.72 6.53 -7.27
CA SER A 362 -21.92 7.24 -8.54
C SER A 362 -22.92 8.40 -8.39
N GLY A 363 -22.66 9.52 -9.07
CA GLY A 363 -23.66 10.56 -9.30
C GLY A 363 -24.65 10.13 -10.40
N GLN A 364 -25.77 10.84 -10.53
CA GLN A 364 -26.77 10.57 -11.58
C GLN A 364 -26.77 11.66 -12.67
N THR A 365 -27.01 11.24 -13.91
CA THR A 365 -27.46 12.11 -15.01
C THR A 365 -28.75 11.53 -15.56
N ASP A 366 -29.77 12.35 -15.73
CA ASP A 366 -31.08 11.86 -16.13
C ASP A 366 -31.03 11.04 -17.44
N ALA A 367 -31.82 9.97 -17.49
CA ALA A 367 -31.90 9.02 -18.62
C ALA A 367 -32.93 9.44 -19.69
N ALA A 368 -33.65 10.55 -19.48
CA ALA A 368 -34.77 10.93 -20.35
C ALA A 368 -34.80 12.44 -20.67
N GLY A 369 -33.88 12.90 -21.52
CA GLY A 369 -33.98 14.19 -22.20
C GLY A 369 -32.74 15.06 -22.00
N SER A 370 -32.17 15.52 -23.12
CA SER A 370 -30.88 16.21 -23.23
C SER A 370 -30.77 17.60 -22.57
N ASN A 371 -31.44 17.85 -21.44
CA ASN A 371 -31.61 19.19 -20.87
C ASN A 371 -31.50 19.26 -19.33
N ALA A 372 -30.64 18.44 -18.72
CA ALA A 372 -30.14 18.71 -17.36
C ALA A 372 -29.07 19.81 -17.45
N VAL A 373 -29.27 20.95 -16.79
CA VAL A 373 -28.31 22.07 -16.83
C VAL A 373 -27.03 21.75 -16.03
N PHE A 374 -27.11 20.85 -15.02
CA PHE A 374 -25.96 20.37 -14.24
C PHE A 374 -26.15 18.91 -13.77
N ALA A 375 -25.21 18.03 -14.12
CA ALA A 375 -25.12 16.64 -13.66
C ALA A 375 -24.70 16.53 -12.18
N GLY A 376 -25.13 15.47 -11.49
CA GLY A 376 -24.59 15.09 -10.18
C GLY A 376 -23.23 14.40 -10.36
N GLY A 377 -22.22 14.87 -9.63
CA GLY A 377 -20.92 14.22 -9.50
C GLY A 377 -20.96 12.96 -8.65
N GLY A 378 -20.00 12.06 -8.86
CA GLY A 378 -19.72 10.93 -7.99
C GLY A 378 -19.10 11.33 -6.65
N GLY A 379 -19.29 10.49 -5.65
CA GLY A 379 -18.62 10.62 -4.35
C GLY A 379 -17.16 10.17 -4.42
N GLY A 380 -16.31 10.80 -3.62
CA GLY A 380 -14.92 10.39 -3.45
C GLY A 380 -14.81 9.03 -2.76
N GLY A 381 -13.73 8.28 -3.04
CA GLY A 381 -13.43 7.03 -2.32
C GLY A 381 -12.95 7.32 -0.90
N GLY A 382 -13.08 6.35 0.00
CA GLY A 382 -12.56 6.42 1.36
C GLY A 382 -11.06 6.15 1.42
N ALA A 383 -10.39 6.66 2.45
CA ALA A 383 -8.96 6.42 2.65
C ALA A 383 -8.69 4.96 3.02
N GLY A 384 -7.49 4.46 2.74
CA GLY A 384 -7.04 3.17 3.25
C GLY A 384 -6.68 3.28 4.74
N GLY A 385 -6.84 2.19 5.48
CA GLY A 385 -6.41 2.11 6.87
C GLY A 385 -4.89 2.00 6.99
N SER A 386 -4.31 2.49 8.07
CA SER A 386 -2.87 2.33 8.34
C SER A 386 -2.50 0.89 8.70
N GLY A 387 -1.26 0.48 8.43
CA GLY A 387 -0.74 -0.81 8.89
C GLY A 387 -0.51 -0.82 10.41
N GLY A 388 -0.54 -2.00 10.99
CA GLY A 388 -0.27 -2.23 12.41
C GLY A 388 1.22 -2.26 12.73
N HIS A 389 1.59 -1.81 13.92
CA HIS A 389 2.99 -1.81 14.36
C HIS A 389 3.52 -3.22 14.61
N ALA A 390 4.83 -3.41 14.49
CA ALA A 390 5.45 -4.69 14.82
C ALA A 390 5.54 -4.90 16.34
N GLY A 391 5.51 -6.16 16.78
CA GLY A 391 5.80 -6.54 18.15
C GLY A 391 7.30 -6.57 18.44
N SER A 392 7.68 -6.23 19.66
CA SER A 392 9.08 -6.24 20.13
C SER A 392 9.60 -7.65 20.43
N GLY A 393 10.80 -7.96 19.93
CA GLY A 393 11.55 -9.19 20.26
C GLY A 393 12.14 -9.18 21.68
N GLY A 394 12.64 -10.32 22.16
CA GLY A 394 13.24 -10.45 23.49
C GLY A 394 14.68 -9.92 23.54
N ALA A 395 15.11 -9.33 24.67
CA ALA A 395 16.46 -8.78 24.85
C ALA A 395 17.38 -9.78 25.58
N TYR A 396 18.55 -10.10 25.00
CA TYR A 396 19.62 -10.82 25.70
C TYR A 396 21.00 -10.17 25.50
N ALA A 397 21.83 -10.21 26.54
CA ALA A 397 23.23 -9.78 26.51
C ALA A 397 24.08 -10.80 25.74
N GLY A 398 24.15 -10.67 24.41
CA GLY A 398 25.02 -11.48 23.54
C GLY A 398 24.41 -11.91 22.19
N GLY A 399 23.14 -11.60 21.95
CA GLY A 399 22.45 -11.78 20.67
C GLY A 399 20.97 -11.41 20.78
N ASP A 400 20.47 -10.57 19.87
CA ASP A 400 19.13 -9.98 19.97
C ASP A 400 18.04 -10.90 19.40
N GLY A 401 16.89 -11.00 20.08
CA GLY A 401 15.69 -11.57 19.50
C GLY A 401 15.17 -10.66 18.38
N THR A 402 14.85 -11.22 17.20
CA THR A 402 14.37 -10.39 16.08
C THR A 402 12.97 -9.85 16.38
N GLY A 403 12.81 -8.53 16.38
CA GLY A 403 11.49 -7.89 16.37
C GLY A 403 10.67 -8.35 15.16
N GLY A 404 9.34 -8.25 15.26
CA GLY A 404 8.47 -8.50 14.11
C GLY A 404 8.69 -7.47 13.00
N THR A 405 8.19 -7.75 11.79
CA THR A 405 8.07 -6.74 10.74
C THR A 405 6.81 -5.90 10.96
N GLY A 406 6.85 -4.60 10.66
CA GLY A 406 5.65 -3.76 10.67
C GLY A 406 4.65 -4.19 9.61
N GLY A 407 3.37 -3.93 9.85
CA GLY A 407 2.31 -4.09 8.85
C GLY A 407 2.38 -2.97 7.80
N THR A 408 2.03 -3.30 6.56
CA THR A 408 1.87 -2.34 5.46
C THR A 408 0.50 -1.64 5.54
N GLY A 409 0.43 -0.40 5.07
CA GLY A 409 -0.83 0.34 4.97
C GLY A 409 -1.80 -0.29 3.96
N GLY A 410 -3.09 -0.14 4.20
CA GLY A 410 -4.15 -0.47 3.26
C GLY A 410 -4.22 0.52 2.10
N THR A 411 -4.64 0.05 0.94
CA THR A 411 -4.81 0.90 -0.25
C THR A 411 -6.07 1.77 -0.11
N GLY A 412 -6.03 3.03 -0.56
CA GLY A 412 -7.22 3.88 -0.65
C GLY A 412 -8.29 3.31 -1.58
N GLY A 413 -9.55 3.63 -1.32
CA GLY A 413 -10.68 3.29 -2.18
C GLY A 413 -10.74 4.19 -3.41
N THR A 414 -11.22 3.66 -4.53
CA THR A 414 -11.39 4.46 -5.77
C THR A 414 -12.67 5.29 -5.70
N GLY A 415 -12.67 6.52 -6.20
CA GLY A 415 -13.91 7.32 -6.33
C GLY A 415 -14.91 6.67 -7.30
N GLY A 416 -16.20 6.98 -7.14
CA GLY A 416 -17.20 6.69 -8.17
C GLY A 416 -16.95 7.54 -9.41
N THR A 417 -17.57 7.26 -10.55
CA THR A 417 -17.44 8.09 -11.76
C THR A 417 -18.00 9.50 -11.51
N GLY A 418 -17.14 10.43 -11.05
CA GLY A 418 -17.25 11.89 -11.14
C GLY A 418 -17.07 12.79 -9.89
N GLY A 419 -16.02 12.69 -9.06
CA GLY A 419 -15.68 13.73 -8.04
C GLY A 419 -14.50 13.38 -7.10
N ALA A 420 -13.64 14.34 -6.72
CA ALA A 420 -12.26 14.18 -6.20
C ALA A 420 -12.06 13.31 -4.92
N GLY A 421 -10.89 12.66 -4.84
CA GLY A 421 -10.44 11.77 -3.75
C GLY A 421 -9.73 12.48 -2.58
N GLY A 422 -9.75 11.83 -1.41
CA GLY A 422 -9.34 12.36 -0.10
C GLY A 422 -7.85 12.26 0.27
N VAL A 423 -7.53 12.93 1.39
CA VAL A 423 -6.20 13.13 2.02
C VAL A 423 -5.60 11.87 2.66
N GLY A 424 -4.27 11.72 2.60
CA GLY A 424 -3.49 10.66 3.25
C GLY A 424 -3.21 10.92 4.74
N GLY A 425 -3.09 9.85 5.52
CA GLY A 425 -3.01 9.87 6.99
C GLY A 425 -1.70 10.37 7.62
N ALA A 426 -1.78 10.73 8.91
CA ALA A 426 -0.65 11.20 9.72
C ALA A 426 0.20 10.03 10.26
N GLY A 427 1.54 10.19 10.24
CA GLY A 427 2.46 9.32 10.98
C GLY A 427 2.41 9.58 12.48
N GLY A 428 2.45 8.50 13.28
CA GLY A 428 2.38 8.56 14.74
C GLY A 428 3.65 9.14 15.39
N ALA A 429 3.48 9.88 16.49
CA ALA A 429 4.57 10.46 17.26
C ALA A 429 5.22 9.42 18.20
N HIS A 430 6.56 9.43 18.27
CA HIS A 430 7.34 8.76 19.32
C HIS A 430 7.71 9.80 20.40
N LEU A 431 7.27 9.60 21.64
CA LEU A 431 7.72 10.38 22.81
C LEU A 431 8.46 9.45 23.77
N SER A 432 9.79 9.59 23.83
CA SER A 432 10.63 9.00 24.87
C SER A 432 11.45 10.13 25.54
N PRO A 433 11.27 10.45 26.84
CA PRO A 433 11.83 11.67 27.44
C PRO A 433 13.32 11.64 27.90
N PHE A 434 14.15 10.64 27.60
CA PHE A 434 15.52 10.58 28.13
C PHE A 434 16.58 10.04 27.14
N GLY A 435 17.58 10.88 26.80
CA GLY A 435 18.78 10.57 25.98
C GLY A 435 19.88 9.81 26.76
N GLN A 436 21.04 9.39 26.21
CA GLN A 436 21.92 9.98 25.18
C GLN A 436 22.76 8.91 24.43
N ASP A 437 23.20 9.29 23.22
CA ASP A 437 24.29 8.82 22.35
C ASP A 437 24.45 7.32 22.02
N GLY A 438 24.08 6.93 20.78
CA GLY A 438 24.70 5.77 20.13
C GLY A 438 23.94 4.90 19.12
N ALA A 439 22.81 5.31 18.53
CA ALA A 439 22.29 4.88 17.22
C ALA A 439 20.85 5.42 17.04
N LEU A 440 20.63 6.24 16.02
CA LEU A 440 19.32 6.83 15.72
C LEU A 440 18.29 5.74 15.38
N GLY A 441 17.23 5.65 16.19
CA GLY A 441 16.08 4.79 15.94
C GLY A 441 15.35 5.20 14.66
N GLN A 442 15.09 4.24 13.78
CA GLN A 442 14.37 4.46 12.53
C GLN A 442 12.87 4.65 12.82
N THR A 443 12.39 5.89 12.69
CA THR A 443 11.00 6.21 12.38
C THR A 443 10.60 5.50 11.06
N GLY A 444 9.33 5.14 10.85
CA GLY A 444 8.85 4.60 9.56
C GLY A 444 8.52 5.69 8.53
N ASP A 445 8.59 5.38 7.22
CA ASP A 445 8.33 6.32 6.12
C ASP A 445 6.86 6.78 6.03
N GLY A 446 6.63 7.99 5.50
CA GLY A 446 5.30 8.55 5.26
C GLY A 446 4.58 7.86 4.09
N GLY A 447 3.26 7.63 4.21
CA GLY A 447 2.45 7.00 3.16
C GLY A 447 2.36 7.86 1.88
N ARG A 448 2.27 7.24 0.70
CA ARG A 448 2.07 7.96 -0.57
C ARG A 448 0.63 8.49 -0.69
N GLY A 449 0.46 9.67 -1.28
CA GLY A 449 -0.84 10.23 -1.64
C GLY A 449 -1.51 9.45 -2.78
N GLY A 450 -2.84 9.37 -2.77
CA GLY A 450 -3.61 8.70 -3.83
C GLY A 450 -3.64 9.49 -5.13
N ASN A 451 -3.64 8.81 -6.28
CA ASN A 451 -3.74 9.48 -7.59
C ASN A 451 -5.15 10.05 -7.82
N GLY A 452 -5.23 11.18 -8.51
CA GLY A 452 -6.48 11.80 -8.94
C GLY A 452 -7.18 11.01 -10.04
N GLY A 453 -8.51 10.97 -10.00
CA GLY A 453 -9.32 10.30 -11.03
C GLY A 453 -9.31 11.03 -12.38
N SER A 454 -9.31 10.28 -13.49
CA SER A 454 -9.34 10.82 -14.85
C SER A 454 -10.75 11.22 -15.31
N GLY A 455 -10.87 12.28 -16.13
CA GLY A 455 -12.14 12.77 -16.69
C GLY A 455 -12.27 12.53 -18.20
N THR A 456 -13.50 12.37 -18.72
CA THR A 456 -13.75 12.06 -20.16
C THR A 456 -14.86 12.87 -20.85
N ILE A 457 -15.33 14.01 -20.30
CA ILE A 457 -16.45 14.77 -20.91
C ILE A 457 -16.13 16.27 -21.06
N ASN A 458 -16.72 16.91 -22.08
CA ASN A 458 -16.68 18.34 -22.39
C ASN A 458 -16.78 19.21 -21.12
N GLY A 459 -15.68 19.86 -20.72
CA GLY A 459 -15.67 20.75 -19.55
C GLY A 459 -15.00 20.20 -18.28
N GLY A 460 -14.53 18.94 -18.25
CA GLY A 460 -14.03 18.30 -17.02
C GLY A 460 -12.60 18.68 -16.60
N ALA A 461 -12.39 18.83 -15.29
CA ALA A 461 -11.06 18.88 -14.66
C ALA A 461 -10.69 17.51 -14.09
N GLY A 462 -9.42 17.11 -14.21
CA GLY A 462 -8.89 15.89 -13.60
C GLY A 462 -8.83 16.01 -12.07
N GLY A 463 -8.96 14.89 -11.37
CA GLY A 463 -8.90 14.86 -9.90
C GLY A 463 -7.54 15.34 -9.38
N LEU A 464 -7.51 16.02 -8.24
CA LEU A 464 -6.24 16.36 -7.59
C LEU A 464 -5.57 15.07 -7.08
N GLY A 465 -4.25 15.02 -7.14
CA GLY A 465 -3.47 14.04 -6.41
C GLY A 465 -3.49 14.35 -4.91
N GLY A 466 -3.55 13.33 -4.07
CA GLY A 466 -3.51 13.48 -2.62
C GLY A 466 -2.12 13.82 -2.11
N ASP A 467 -2.01 14.51 -0.98
CA ASP A 467 -0.71 14.83 -0.39
C ASP A 467 -0.03 13.59 0.21
N GLY A 468 1.30 13.61 0.24
CA GLY A 468 2.11 12.61 0.91
C GLY A 468 2.06 12.73 2.44
N GLY A 469 2.09 11.60 3.12
CA GLY A 469 2.00 11.51 4.58
C GLY A 469 3.29 11.93 5.30
N VAL A 470 3.15 12.23 6.59
CA VAL A 470 4.27 12.55 7.49
C VAL A 470 4.95 11.25 7.97
N GLY A 471 6.28 11.19 7.94
CA GLY A 471 7.05 10.04 8.41
C GLY A 471 8.53 10.34 8.62
N ALA A 472 9.37 9.30 8.70
CA ALA A 472 10.82 9.40 8.76
C ALA A 472 11.36 10.16 7.54
N THR A 473 11.06 9.61 6.37
CA THR A 473 11.01 10.32 5.11
C THR A 473 9.56 10.68 4.81
N GLY A 474 9.33 11.82 4.18
CA GLY A 474 7.99 12.24 3.78
C GLY A 474 7.46 11.39 2.63
N GLY A 475 6.16 11.10 2.63
CA GLY A 475 5.51 10.34 1.55
C GLY A 475 5.44 11.14 0.26
N ARG A 476 5.45 10.49 -0.91
CA ARG A 476 5.24 11.19 -2.19
C ARG A 476 3.78 11.66 -2.32
N GLY A 477 3.55 12.85 -2.85
CA GLY A 477 2.23 13.26 -3.31
C GLY A 477 1.74 12.39 -4.49
N GLY A 478 0.43 12.21 -4.61
CA GLY A 478 -0.20 11.47 -5.69
C GLY A 478 -0.25 12.29 -6.98
N ASP A 479 -0.32 11.62 -8.13
CA ASP A 479 -0.39 12.30 -9.42
C ASP A 479 -1.80 12.88 -9.66
N GLY A 480 -1.90 14.00 -10.37
CA GLY A 480 -3.14 14.59 -10.83
C GLY A 480 -3.79 13.76 -11.94
N GLY A 481 -5.12 13.71 -11.92
CA GLY A 481 -5.92 12.99 -12.90
C GLY A 481 -5.80 13.61 -14.29
N SER A 482 -5.71 12.76 -15.32
CA SER A 482 -5.65 13.23 -16.71
C SER A 482 -7.05 13.33 -17.33
N VAL A 483 -7.23 14.24 -18.27
CA VAL A 483 -8.50 14.42 -18.99
C VAL A 483 -8.26 14.29 -20.48
N THR A 484 -9.05 13.44 -21.12
CA THR A 484 -9.06 13.29 -22.59
C THR A 484 -10.49 13.45 -23.09
N VAL A 485 -10.70 14.40 -23.99
CA VAL A 485 -12.02 14.66 -24.58
C VAL A 485 -11.92 14.58 -26.10
N GLN A 486 -12.82 13.80 -26.71
CA GLN A 486 -13.00 13.76 -28.17
C GLN A 486 -14.33 14.42 -28.53
N THR A 487 -14.29 15.41 -29.42
CA THR A 487 -15.47 16.15 -29.86
C THR A 487 -15.60 16.19 -31.39
N SER A 488 -16.84 16.21 -31.87
CA SER A 488 -17.19 16.38 -33.27
C SER A 488 -18.10 17.61 -33.42
N GLY A 489 -17.76 18.56 -34.31
CA GLY A 489 -18.53 19.78 -34.59
C GLY A 489 -18.02 21.07 -33.91
N ILE A 490 -18.76 22.18 -34.10
CA ILE A 490 -18.43 23.54 -33.61
C ILE A 490 -18.76 23.67 -32.10
N ASN A 491 -18.11 22.89 -31.25
CA ASN A 491 -18.32 22.91 -29.80
C ASN A 491 -17.22 23.69 -29.07
N ASN A 492 -17.59 24.35 -27.97
CA ASN A 492 -16.64 24.95 -27.04
C ASN A 492 -16.28 23.93 -25.96
N THR A 493 -15.02 23.54 -25.88
CA THR A 493 -14.53 22.51 -24.97
C THR A 493 -13.39 23.04 -24.13
N SER A 494 -13.49 22.92 -22.81
CA SER A 494 -12.39 23.24 -21.89
C SER A 494 -12.06 22.01 -21.07
N VAL A 495 -10.80 21.65 -20.96
CA VAL A 495 -10.34 20.56 -20.10
C VAL A 495 -9.12 21.00 -19.32
N ALA A 496 -9.04 20.55 -18.08
CA ALA A 496 -7.90 20.79 -17.23
C ALA A 496 -7.40 19.48 -16.63
N GLY A 497 -6.09 19.27 -16.64
CA GLY A 497 -5.48 18.20 -15.86
C GLY A 497 -5.59 18.52 -14.36
N GLY A 498 -5.73 17.49 -13.54
CA GLY A 498 -5.68 17.63 -12.09
C GLY A 498 -4.29 18.03 -11.64
N LYS A 499 -4.16 18.80 -10.55
CA LYS A 499 -2.84 19.07 -9.97
C LYS A 499 -2.32 17.84 -9.23
N GLY A 500 -1.01 17.63 -9.24
CA GLY A 500 -0.36 16.67 -8.36
C GLY A 500 -0.46 17.11 -6.89
N GLY A 501 -0.47 16.14 -5.98
CA GLY A 501 -0.47 16.38 -4.55
C GLY A 501 0.90 16.79 -4.02
N HIS A 502 0.93 17.47 -2.89
CA HIS A 502 2.17 17.89 -2.26
C HIS A 502 2.91 16.70 -1.64
N GLY A 503 4.23 16.77 -1.56
CA GLY A 503 5.03 15.82 -0.81
C GLY A 503 4.87 15.96 0.70
N GLY A 504 5.02 14.86 1.42
CA GLY A 504 4.85 14.80 2.87
C GLY A 504 6.07 15.27 3.67
N ILE A 505 5.88 15.40 4.98
CA ILE A 505 6.91 15.88 5.92
C ILE A 505 7.83 14.72 6.36
N GLY A 506 9.13 14.85 6.14
CA GLY A 506 10.18 13.96 6.66
C GLY A 506 10.74 14.47 7.99
N THR A 507 10.32 13.86 9.10
CA THR A 507 10.69 14.27 10.47
C THR A 507 12.11 13.87 10.89
N ALA A 508 12.69 12.85 10.24
CA ALA A 508 14.05 12.36 10.51
C ALA A 508 14.90 12.17 9.23
N GLY A 509 14.37 12.56 8.08
CA GLY A 509 14.92 12.28 6.75
C GLY A 509 14.40 13.27 5.70
N ALA A 510 14.44 12.87 4.42
CA ALA A 510 14.05 13.75 3.32
C ALA A 510 12.53 14.02 3.31
N GLY A 511 12.13 15.19 2.83
CA GLY A 511 10.73 15.47 2.51
C GLY A 511 10.27 14.62 1.33
N GLY A 512 8.98 14.36 1.24
CA GLY A 512 8.43 13.57 0.14
C GLY A 512 8.41 14.36 -1.16
N ALA A 513 8.52 13.70 -2.31
CA ALA A 513 8.38 14.41 -3.58
C ALA A 513 6.91 14.79 -3.86
N GLY A 514 6.68 15.88 -4.58
CA GLY A 514 5.36 16.19 -5.12
C GLY A 514 4.92 15.15 -6.16
N GLY A 515 3.61 15.05 -6.35
CA GLY A 515 3.01 14.28 -7.43
C GLY A 515 2.99 15.06 -8.73
N ASN A 516 2.94 14.35 -9.86
CA ASN A 516 2.93 14.98 -11.17
C ASN A 516 1.55 15.56 -11.50
N GLY A 517 1.47 16.61 -12.30
CA GLY A 517 0.22 17.13 -12.84
C GLY A 517 -0.39 16.19 -13.89
N GLY A 518 -1.71 16.18 -13.98
CA GLY A 518 -2.44 15.40 -14.97
C GLY A 518 -2.39 16.00 -16.37
N SER A 519 -2.44 15.16 -17.39
CA SER A 519 -2.51 15.59 -18.79
C SER A 519 -3.89 16.13 -19.15
N ALA A 520 -3.96 17.07 -20.09
CA ALA A 520 -5.20 17.63 -20.61
C ALA A 520 -5.18 17.55 -22.14
N TYR A 521 -6.01 16.70 -22.72
CA TYR A 521 -6.03 16.42 -24.14
C TYR A 521 -7.40 16.66 -24.74
N ILE A 522 -7.47 17.48 -25.79
CA ILE A 522 -8.67 17.65 -26.62
C ILE A 522 -8.37 17.16 -28.03
N TRP A 523 -9.21 16.26 -28.52
CA TRP A 523 -9.33 15.98 -29.94
C TRP A 523 -10.62 16.61 -30.50
N ALA A 524 -10.53 17.66 -31.33
CA ALA A 524 -11.71 18.40 -31.80
C ALA A 524 -11.85 18.50 -33.33
N GLY A 525 -13.09 18.67 -33.80
CA GLY A 525 -13.43 18.97 -35.19
C GLY A 525 -14.21 20.27 -35.35
N GLY A 526 -13.52 21.42 -35.46
CA GLY A 526 -14.11 22.69 -35.94
C GLY A 526 -14.68 23.70 -34.92
N GLY A 527 -14.36 23.61 -33.61
CA GLY A 527 -14.81 24.54 -32.55
C GLY A 527 -13.68 25.04 -31.60
N THR A 528 -13.97 25.87 -30.58
CA THR A 528 -12.97 26.43 -29.64
C THR A 528 -12.56 25.45 -28.54
N GLY A 529 -11.26 25.16 -28.40
CA GLY A 529 -10.72 24.21 -27.42
C GLY A 529 -9.71 24.83 -26.46
N ASN A 530 -9.89 24.67 -25.14
CA ASN A 530 -8.94 25.09 -24.11
C ASN A 530 -8.42 23.86 -23.35
N ALA A 531 -7.15 23.51 -23.53
CA ALA A 531 -6.51 22.37 -22.86
C ALA A 531 -5.43 22.87 -21.90
N VAL A 532 -5.62 22.69 -20.60
CA VAL A 532 -4.67 23.17 -19.58
C VAL A 532 -4.14 21.99 -18.78
N GLY A 533 -2.88 21.66 -18.96
CA GLY A 533 -2.19 20.66 -18.16
C GLY A 533 -2.23 20.97 -16.66
N GLY A 534 -2.31 19.93 -15.84
CA GLY A 534 -2.31 20.04 -14.40
C GLY A 534 -0.96 20.50 -13.87
N GLN A 535 -0.94 21.27 -12.78
CA GLN A 535 0.32 21.67 -12.15
C GLN A 535 0.93 20.50 -11.38
N GLY A 536 2.26 20.40 -11.33
CA GLY A 536 2.93 19.51 -10.40
C GLY A 536 2.69 19.93 -8.95
N GLY A 537 2.69 18.98 -8.03
CA GLY A 537 2.58 19.23 -6.59
C GLY A 537 3.91 19.68 -6.00
N ASP A 538 3.90 20.48 -4.94
CA ASP A 538 5.15 20.92 -4.31
C ASP A 538 5.84 19.78 -3.54
N GLY A 539 7.16 19.84 -3.42
CA GLY A 539 7.93 18.94 -2.57
C GLY A 539 7.67 19.19 -1.09
N GLY A 540 7.73 18.12 -0.32
CA GLY A 540 7.51 18.13 1.12
C GLY A 540 8.71 18.64 1.92
N THR A 541 8.47 18.98 3.18
CA THR A 541 9.54 19.49 4.06
C THR A 541 10.34 18.33 4.66
N GLY A 542 11.68 18.41 4.68
CA GLY A 542 12.54 17.37 5.23
C GLY A 542 13.55 17.88 6.26
N SER A 543 13.86 17.02 7.23
CA SER A 543 14.88 17.26 8.26
C SER A 543 16.31 17.16 7.72
N THR A 544 16.51 16.52 6.55
CA THR A 544 17.82 16.41 5.88
C THR A 544 17.86 17.09 4.51
N VAL A 545 16.86 16.79 3.66
CA VAL A 545 16.70 17.36 2.31
C VAL A 545 15.22 17.63 2.07
N GLY A 546 14.86 18.77 1.51
CA GLY A 546 13.49 19.02 1.05
C GLY A 546 13.13 18.10 -0.11
N GLY A 547 11.87 17.65 -0.18
CA GLY A 547 11.41 16.80 -1.27
C GLY A 547 11.45 17.52 -2.62
N ALA A 548 11.59 16.79 -3.72
CA ALA A 548 11.50 17.40 -5.05
C ALA A 548 10.05 17.84 -5.34
N GLY A 549 9.86 18.93 -6.08
CA GLY A 549 8.58 19.25 -6.69
C GLY A 549 8.20 18.18 -7.72
N GLY A 550 6.90 17.94 -7.91
CA GLY A 550 6.39 17.08 -8.98
C GLY A 550 6.36 17.80 -10.32
N ASP A 551 6.38 17.05 -11.42
CA ASP A 551 6.40 17.63 -12.77
C ASP A 551 5.00 18.13 -13.18
N GLY A 552 4.93 19.11 -14.07
CA GLY A 552 3.68 19.52 -14.69
C GLY A 552 3.08 18.43 -15.59
N GLY A 553 1.76 18.46 -15.81
CA GLY A 553 1.07 17.63 -16.78
C GLY A 553 0.92 18.33 -18.14
N PRO A 554 0.97 17.62 -19.28
CA PRO A 554 0.92 18.25 -20.62
C PRO A 554 -0.47 18.77 -21.01
N GLY A 555 -0.51 19.87 -21.76
CA GLY A 555 -1.73 20.43 -22.34
C GLY A 555 -1.70 20.35 -23.87
N SER A 556 -2.67 19.67 -24.49
CA SER A 556 -2.62 19.38 -25.92
C SER A 556 -3.98 19.49 -26.60
N LEU A 557 -4.01 20.17 -27.74
CA LEU A 557 -5.16 20.34 -28.61
C LEU A 557 -4.81 19.86 -30.03
N MET A 558 -5.43 18.76 -30.45
CA MET A 558 -5.24 18.16 -31.77
C MET A 558 -6.56 18.17 -32.59
N GLY A 559 -6.47 18.53 -33.87
CA GLY A 559 -7.61 18.61 -34.79
C GLY A 559 -7.67 17.44 -35.77
N TYR A 560 -8.86 16.89 -36.07
CA TYR A 560 -8.98 15.71 -36.95
C TYR A 560 -8.94 15.97 -38.47
N ASN A 561 -9.12 17.19 -39.00
CA ASN A 561 -9.36 17.31 -40.44
C ASN A 561 -8.99 18.67 -41.08
N TYR A 562 -8.12 18.57 -42.10
CA TYR A 562 -7.78 19.55 -43.16
C TYR A 562 -7.14 20.90 -42.76
N GLY A 563 -5.80 20.92 -42.71
CA GLY A 563 -5.01 22.15 -42.78
C GLY A 563 -5.20 23.11 -41.58
N PRO A 564 -4.67 24.35 -41.66
CA PRO A 564 -4.65 25.32 -40.54
C PRO A 564 -6.02 25.90 -40.13
N GLY A 565 -7.11 25.16 -40.32
CA GLY A 565 -8.49 25.53 -39.97
C GLY A 565 -9.08 24.85 -38.72
N GLY A 566 -8.28 24.07 -37.96
CA GLY A 566 -8.70 23.49 -36.68
C GLY A 566 -8.88 24.54 -35.59
N GLY A 567 -9.86 24.33 -34.71
CA GLY A 567 -10.35 25.18 -33.60
C GLY A 567 -9.55 26.39 -33.09
N SER A 568 -10.23 27.50 -32.81
CA SER A 568 -9.65 28.71 -32.17
C SER A 568 -9.65 28.56 -30.65
N GLY A 569 -8.49 28.42 -30.00
CA GLY A 569 -8.42 28.21 -28.54
C GLY A 569 -6.99 28.25 -27.99
N TYR A 570 -6.72 27.68 -26.82
CA TYR A 570 -5.35 27.64 -26.27
C TYR A 570 -4.99 26.31 -25.63
N ALA A 571 -3.71 25.92 -25.78
CA ALA A 571 -3.10 24.81 -25.07
C ALA A 571 -2.07 25.38 -24.09
N ILE A 572 -2.15 24.99 -22.82
CA ILE A 572 -1.20 25.41 -21.78
C ILE A 572 -0.63 24.17 -21.11
N GLY A 573 0.68 24.05 -21.07
CA GLY A 573 1.36 23.02 -20.30
C GLY A 573 1.27 23.33 -18.80
N GLY A 574 1.12 22.30 -17.99
CA GLY A 574 1.21 22.41 -16.54
C GLY A 574 2.60 22.89 -16.12
N GLY A 575 2.67 23.79 -15.15
CA GLY A 575 3.94 24.15 -14.53
C GLY A 575 4.40 23.09 -13.53
N GLY A 576 5.70 23.08 -13.26
CA GLY A 576 6.30 22.20 -12.27
C GLY A 576 6.02 22.69 -10.84
N GLY A 577 5.95 21.74 -9.90
CA GLY A 577 5.82 22.03 -8.48
C GLY A 577 7.10 22.61 -7.90
N THR A 578 6.98 23.41 -6.84
CA THR A 578 8.16 23.96 -6.15
C THR A 578 8.88 22.88 -5.35
N GLY A 579 10.20 23.00 -5.22
CA GLY A 579 10.99 22.13 -4.36
C GLY A 579 10.66 22.36 -2.88
N GLY A 580 10.72 21.29 -2.11
CA GLY A 580 10.44 21.28 -0.68
C GLY A 580 11.57 21.90 0.15
N THR A 581 11.26 22.16 1.41
CA THR A 581 12.16 22.84 2.34
C THR A 581 13.01 21.85 3.15
N GLY A 582 14.28 22.16 3.41
CA GLY A 582 15.14 21.36 4.28
C GLY A 582 16.55 21.95 4.41
N PRO A 583 17.48 21.33 5.14
CA PRO A 583 18.87 21.79 5.19
C PRO A 583 19.50 21.92 3.79
N THR A 584 19.22 20.94 2.92
CA THR A 584 19.37 21.08 1.46
C THR A 584 17.98 21.23 0.85
N GLY A 585 17.75 22.28 0.06
CA GLY A 585 16.47 22.51 -0.61
C GLY A 585 16.21 21.49 -1.72
N GLY A 586 14.95 21.09 -1.89
CA GLY A 586 14.55 20.16 -2.95
C GLY A 586 14.61 20.80 -4.34
N HIS A 587 14.73 20.00 -5.39
CA HIS A 587 14.66 20.50 -6.78
C HIS A 587 13.22 20.88 -7.14
N GLY A 588 13.03 21.95 -7.90
CA GLY A 588 11.74 22.25 -8.53
C GLY A 588 11.43 21.25 -9.64
N GLY A 589 10.15 20.91 -9.82
CA GLY A 589 9.71 20.01 -10.89
C GLY A 589 9.79 20.66 -12.26
N ASP A 590 9.91 19.85 -13.29
CA ASP A 590 9.93 20.32 -14.67
C ASP A 590 8.52 20.64 -15.15
N ALA A 591 8.39 21.61 -16.04
CA ALA A 591 7.12 21.95 -16.63
C ALA A 591 6.83 21.17 -17.91
N ALA A 592 5.55 21.03 -18.20
CA ALA A 592 5.09 20.21 -19.32
C ALA A 592 4.98 20.99 -20.61
N TYR A 593 5.09 20.23 -21.70
CA TYR A 593 4.91 20.72 -23.05
C TYR A 593 3.45 21.15 -23.32
N ALA A 594 3.31 22.10 -24.24
CA ALA A 594 2.03 22.54 -24.79
C ALA A 594 2.01 22.37 -26.31
N LEU A 595 0.95 21.77 -26.85
CA LEU A 595 0.78 21.58 -28.30
C LEU A 595 -0.58 22.09 -28.77
N ASN A 596 -0.58 22.95 -29.79
CA ASN A 596 -1.78 23.40 -30.47
C ASN A 596 -1.67 23.25 -32.00
N TRP A 597 -2.36 22.25 -32.54
CA TRP A 597 -2.42 22.02 -33.98
C TRP A 597 -3.49 22.84 -34.72
N GLY A 598 -4.23 23.69 -33.99
CA GLY A 598 -5.26 24.59 -34.52
C GLY A 598 -4.75 26.01 -34.79
N SER A 599 -5.69 26.95 -34.95
CA SER A 599 -5.41 28.38 -35.15
C SER A 599 -5.13 29.15 -33.85
N GLY A 600 -5.10 28.45 -32.71
CA GLY A 600 -4.95 28.98 -31.37
C GLY A 600 -3.51 29.15 -30.89
N THR A 601 -3.33 29.40 -29.59
CA THR A 601 -2.00 29.55 -28.96
C THR A 601 -1.55 28.29 -28.21
N ALA A 602 -0.23 28.11 -28.08
CA ALA A 602 0.40 27.12 -27.23
C ALA A 602 1.33 27.84 -26.24
N THR A 603 1.20 27.55 -24.95
CA THR A 603 2.04 28.13 -23.89
C THR A 603 2.62 27.02 -23.04
N GLY A 604 3.93 26.81 -23.11
CA GLY A 604 4.63 25.85 -22.25
C GLY A 604 4.48 26.23 -20.78
N GLY A 605 4.45 25.24 -19.88
CA GLY A 605 4.35 25.52 -18.46
C GLY A 605 5.64 26.15 -17.91
N ASN A 606 5.57 26.88 -16.80
CA ASN A 606 6.77 27.39 -16.13
C ASN A 606 7.35 26.35 -15.18
N GLY A 607 8.67 26.17 -15.21
CA GLY A 607 9.39 25.27 -14.31
C GLY A 607 9.23 25.67 -12.84
N GLY A 608 9.20 24.68 -11.97
CA GLY A 608 9.03 24.89 -10.53
C GLY A 608 10.23 25.58 -9.90
N TYR A 609 10.00 26.40 -8.88
CA TYR A 609 11.09 27.01 -8.12
C TYR A 609 11.86 25.97 -7.31
N GLY A 610 13.17 26.17 -7.14
CA GLY A 610 13.96 25.38 -6.21
C GLY A 610 13.50 25.58 -4.76
N GLY A 611 13.67 24.55 -3.94
CA GLY A 611 13.27 24.54 -2.54
C GLY A 611 14.23 25.30 -1.63
N THR A 612 13.71 25.69 -0.47
CA THR A 612 14.48 26.49 0.49
C THR A 612 15.51 25.63 1.21
N GLY A 613 16.77 26.08 1.21
CA GLY A 613 17.90 25.44 1.86
C GLY A 613 18.61 26.35 2.86
N ASN A 614 19.57 25.79 3.59
CA ASN A 614 20.57 26.57 4.33
C ASN A 614 21.40 27.43 3.36
N PRO A 615 22.14 28.45 3.86
CA PRO A 615 23.05 29.23 3.03
C PRO A 615 24.02 28.32 2.24
N GLY A 616 24.02 28.44 0.91
CA GLY A 616 24.81 27.62 -0.02
C GLY A 616 24.15 26.32 -0.48
N HIS A 617 22.95 25.98 0.01
CA HIS A 617 22.29 24.69 -0.23
C HIS A 617 20.82 24.79 -0.67
N GLY A 618 20.40 25.91 -1.25
CA GLY A 618 19.10 26.05 -1.92
C GLY A 618 18.98 25.12 -3.13
N GLY A 619 17.76 24.63 -3.40
CA GLY A 619 17.51 23.71 -4.52
C GLY A 619 17.60 24.40 -5.88
N SER A 620 17.79 23.62 -6.95
CA SER A 620 17.70 24.15 -8.32
C SER A 620 16.24 24.28 -8.76
N GLY A 621 15.95 25.27 -9.61
CA GLY A 621 14.66 25.34 -10.31
C GLY A 621 14.57 24.27 -11.40
N GLY A 622 13.34 23.88 -11.74
CA GLY A 622 13.03 22.97 -12.84
C GLY A 622 12.97 23.68 -14.19
N ASP A 623 13.06 22.92 -15.26
CA ASP A 623 13.06 23.44 -16.63
C ASP A 623 11.64 23.85 -17.07
N GLY A 624 11.56 24.88 -17.93
CA GLY A 624 10.33 25.36 -18.55
C GLY A 624 9.88 24.48 -19.70
N GLY A 625 8.57 24.37 -19.91
CA GLY A 625 7.99 23.50 -20.92
C GLY A 625 8.12 24.07 -22.34
N ASP A 626 8.25 23.18 -23.30
CA ASP A 626 8.22 23.51 -24.73
C ASP A 626 6.81 23.89 -25.19
N ALA A 627 6.72 24.68 -26.26
CA ALA A 627 5.47 25.07 -26.88
C ALA A 627 5.52 24.92 -28.41
N GLU A 628 4.56 24.19 -28.95
CA GLU A 628 4.42 23.96 -30.38
C GLU A 628 3.07 24.45 -30.89
N ALA A 629 3.09 25.30 -31.91
CA ALA A 629 1.88 25.80 -32.56
C ALA A 629 2.04 25.84 -34.08
N THR A 630 0.92 25.92 -34.81
CA THR A 630 0.90 26.01 -36.28
C THR A 630 1.59 27.26 -36.84
N THR A 631 1.78 28.29 -36.02
CA THR A 631 2.57 29.47 -36.36
C THR A 631 3.44 29.86 -35.16
N LEU A 632 4.70 30.20 -35.41
CA LEU A 632 5.66 30.53 -34.33
C LEU A 632 5.18 31.67 -33.41
N ALA A 633 4.52 32.70 -33.96
CA ALA A 633 4.00 33.83 -33.17
C ALA A 633 2.91 33.45 -32.15
N LYS A 634 2.41 32.21 -32.18
CA LYS A 634 1.39 31.68 -31.28
C LYS A 634 1.95 30.62 -30.31
N ALA A 635 3.23 30.31 -30.41
CA ALA A 635 3.95 29.47 -29.47
C ALA A 635 4.71 30.36 -28.48
N SER A 636 4.55 30.11 -27.19
CA SER A 636 5.28 30.79 -26.12
C SER A 636 5.87 29.75 -25.18
N ALA A 637 7.20 29.70 -25.11
CA ALA A 637 7.90 28.78 -24.24
C ALA A 637 7.69 29.14 -22.76
N GLY A 638 7.74 28.12 -21.91
CA GLY A 638 7.77 28.29 -20.47
C GLY A 638 9.10 28.84 -19.97
N PHE A 639 9.05 29.61 -18.89
CA PHE A 639 10.25 30.03 -18.19
C PHE A 639 10.77 28.91 -17.29
N GLY A 640 12.10 28.81 -17.16
CA GLY A 640 12.72 27.97 -16.15
C GLY A 640 12.49 28.52 -14.74
N GLY A 641 12.42 27.63 -13.77
CA GLY A 641 12.25 27.99 -12.36
C GLY A 641 13.47 28.71 -11.81
N LEU A 642 13.25 29.68 -10.93
CA LEU A 642 14.32 30.31 -10.15
C LEU A 642 14.90 29.31 -9.13
N PRO A 643 16.19 29.48 -8.75
CA PRO A 643 16.78 28.71 -7.67
C PRO A 643 16.13 29.03 -6.33
N GLY A 644 16.22 28.07 -5.42
CA GLY A 644 15.68 28.18 -4.08
C GLY A 644 16.42 29.15 -3.17
N THR A 645 15.74 29.59 -2.13
CA THR A 645 16.32 30.46 -1.10
C THR A 645 17.41 29.70 -0.34
N GLY A 646 18.46 30.41 0.09
CA GLY A 646 19.70 29.82 0.61
C GLY A 646 20.86 29.90 -0.39
N GLY A 647 20.60 29.92 -1.71
CA GLY A 647 21.64 30.02 -2.75
C GLY A 647 22.38 28.69 -2.99
N GLY A 648 23.17 28.58 -4.07
CA GLY A 648 23.88 27.34 -4.45
C GLY A 648 23.17 26.47 -5.50
N GLY A 649 21.85 26.58 -5.61
CA GLY A 649 21.07 26.00 -6.71
C GLY A 649 21.15 26.82 -8.01
N SER A 650 20.92 26.18 -9.14
CA SER A 650 20.84 26.83 -10.47
C SER A 650 19.40 27.15 -10.86
N ALA A 651 19.22 28.17 -11.71
CA ALA A 651 17.95 28.35 -12.41
C ALA A 651 17.74 27.22 -13.43
N GLY A 652 16.48 26.84 -13.63
CA GLY A 652 16.10 25.96 -14.72
C GLY A 652 16.24 26.65 -16.07
N LYS A 653 16.32 25.86 -17.14
CA LYS A 653 16.35 26.33 -18.52
C LYS A 653 14.94 26.75 -18.94
N ALA A 654 14.85 27.77 -19.79
CA ALA A 654 13.60 28.05 -20.48
C ALA A 654 13.35 26.98 -21.55
N GLY A 655 12.07 26.70 -21.80
CA GLY A 655 11.67 25.83 -22.89
C GLY A 655 11.90 26.48 -24.26
N THR A 656 11.54 25.76 -25.30
CA THR A 656 11.63 26.18 -26.69
C THR A 656 10.24 26.45 -27.26
N ALA A 657 10.17 27.42 -28.17
CA ALA A 657 8.96 27.69 -28.95
C ALA A 657 9.26 27.35 -30.40
N SER A 658 8.49 26.43 -30.97
CA SER A 658 8.67 25.94 -32.35
C SER A 658 7.35 25.96 -33.12
N GLN A 659 7.51 26.02 -34.44
CA GLN A 659 6.40 25.90 -35.38
C GLN A 659 6.30 24.44 -35.84
N LEU A 660 5.06 23.93 -35.90
CA LEU A 660 4.73 22.59 -36.41
C LEU A 660 5.06 22.38 -37.89
#